data_AF-S9VX95-F1
#
_entry.id   AF-S9VX95-F1
#
_cell.length_a   1.000
_cell.length_b   1.000
_cell.length_c   1.000
_cell.angle_alpha   90.00
_cell.angle_beta   90.00
_cell.angle_gamma   90.00
#
_symmetry.space_group_name_H-M   'P 1'
#
loop_
_entity.id
_entity.type
_entity.pdbx_description
1 polymer ?
#
loop_
_entity_poly.entity_id
_entity_poly.type
_entity_poly.pdbx_seq_one_letter_code
_entity_poly.pdbx_strand_id
1 'polypeptide(L)'
;MEIGAVGRAARTVYSSDMRHATREEVAAQMPGLHPWEAPHGLAPPEPVRIAFVEVAQVRAALMRRIGKGAAPGLDGLTRELLVPVMEDAQPTALQEELTELVHDLVLGDVHPDYRERLVASVVHPLVKPNGKLRPITPESVLLKVASHVVLEAVRGESVKPFAHYQYGVGGDVGVAANRIKALYRRPATEVLVALDATNAYNSISRHAILAACYATPAMQPAWPLVDLLLGQPARLGVYDGAAGGGDGARVLDMLSTRGIRQGMVLGPLLFALAMHGALAPLLPRLAAMGVDVVAYLDDVHLLGGEASVRAAVPLVCDALRGVGLVINTAKSVFMSKRAGTADVGGITQRVEQMRVLGAGLAADGVTSVGPWLLEQVRQHDAYFAKLRGSELPLHTVFVLLRASVLPRMTFLLRTHTPEELREAVRYFDAQVQRTLEAMAYQRALPPVAQLLAKIPMADGGLGLRSQEEMAAFTSACVGDSALQRSRTRAVDTQHLEALRQLLSQDTASQRVLRSNCSGGARRAFADPAMRVPDVPFRLALLQRLMIRVLPSDARCVCGEPATNHHVNTCARLGAARIYRHNAVLDALELWCRQIGYSTAKEVLRGDGSQRRIDLLVNSMTAHYATDVGVCYPGRRRATNPLQQMAEEKLSDWRDWSALTGKVFAPLVVSTTGELWGNTVRFIQQVTATRPNPYSAYTSRSELVGAIVREVLFGNTLLFATVDWTWQRWAGSRDSVPEARPGATGRGRAVPPPQPRRAHGSDLVGASAMADALEGFPIEAVGVC
;
A
#
# COMPACT_ATOMS: atom_id res chain seq x y z
N MET A 1 -9.96 -3.31 -3.02
CA MET A 1 -8.60 -3.88 -3.01
C MET A 1 -7.86 -3.68 -4.33
N GLU A 2 -8.55 -3.85 -5.46
CA GLU A 2 -8.02 -3.94 -6.82
C GLU A 2 -7.15 -2.75 -7.25
N ILE A 3 -7.58 -1.52 -7.00
CA ILE A 3 -6.81 -0.30 -7.32
C ILE A 3 -5.59 -0.06 -6.42
N GLY A 4 -5.27 -1.00 -5.51
CA GLY A 4 -4.16 -0.90 -4.57
C GLY A 4 -4.38 0.06 -3.39
N ALA A 5 -5.62 0.50 -3.15
CA ALA A 5 -6.00 1.32 -2.00
C ALA A 5 -6.13 0.48 -0.71
N VAL A 6 -5.06 -0.22 -0.32
CA VAL A 6 -5.07 -1.23 0.77
C VAL A 6 -5.55 -0.63 2.10
N GLY A 7 -5.14 0.60 2.44
CA GLY A 7 -5.60 1.26 3.67
C GLY A 7 -7.11 1.57 3.69
N ARG A 8 -7.74 1.83 2.53
CA ARG A 8 -9.20 1.99 2.43
C ARG A 8 -9.91 0.65 2.58
N ALA A 9 -9.43 -0.36 1.86
CA ALA A 9 -9.97 -1.71 1.96
C ALA A 9 -9.89 -2.26 3.39
N ALA A 10 -8.78 -2.00 4.09
CA ALA A 10 -8.64 -2.32 5.50
C ALA A 10 -9.75 -1.70 6.34
N ARG A 11 -10.05 -0.40 6.15
CA ARG A 11 -11.15 0.25 6.87
C ARG A 11 -12.47 -0.47 6.65
N THR A 12 -12.85 -0.80 5.40
CA THR A 12 -14.07 -1.57 5.11
C THR A 12 -14.14 -2.92 5.84
N VAL A 13 -12.99 -3.57 6.08
CA VAL A 13 -12.97 -4.87 6.78
C VAL A 13 -13.24 -4.73 8.27
N TYR A 14 -12.59 -3.80 8.98
CA TYR A 14 -12.61 -3.78 10.45
C TYR A 14 -13.18 -2.50 11.09
N SER A 15 -13.44 -1.43 10.34
CA SER A 15 -14.21 -0.31 10.90
C SER A 15 -15.66 -0.75 11.01
N SER A 16 -16.27 -0.57 12.19
CA SER A 16 -17.70 -0.32 12.23
C SER A 16 -17.96 0.83 11.26
N ASP A 17 -18.84 0.62 10.29
CA ASP A 17 -19.13 1.62 9.27
C ASP A 17 -19.28 2.98 9.93
N MET A 18 -18.51 3.97 9.46
CA MET A 18 -18.76 5.35 9.88
C MET A 18 -20.16 5.67 9.39
N ARG A 19 -21.13 5.61 10.32
CA ARG A 19 -22.53 5.84 10.03
C ARG A 19 -22.65 7.14 9.22
N HIS A 20 -23.44 7.07 8.15
CA HIS A 20 -23.76 8.27 7.39
C HIS A 20 -24.72 9.15 8.19
N ALA A 21 -24.49 10.46 8.12
CA ALA A 21 -25.36 11.43 8.78
C ALA A 21 -26.76 11.36 8.16
N THR A 22 -27.80 11.44 8.99
CA THR A 22 -29.18 11.53 8.47
C THR A 22 -29.45 12.93 7.91
N ARG A 23 -30.53 13.07 7.13
CA ARG A 23 -30.94 14.38 6.59
C ARG A 23 -31.18 15.40 7.71
N GLU A 24 -31.77 14.97 8.83
CA GLU A 24 -32.05 15.81 10.00
C GLU A 24 -30.75 16.27 10.68
N GLU A 25 -29.78 15.37 10.86
CA GLU A 25 -28.48 15.71 11.46
C GLU A 25 -27.70 16.71 10.60
N VAL A 26 -27.73 16.52 9.27
CA VAL A 26 -27.14 17.43 8.31
C VAL A 26 -27.78 18.82 8.42
N ALA A 27 -29.11 18.91 8.36
CA ALA A 27 -29.82 20.17 8.44
C ALA A 27 -29.55 20.91 9.77
N ALA A 28 -29.47 20.17 10.87
CA ALA A 28 -29.24 20.75 12.20
C ALA A 28 -27.79 21.23 12.43
N GLN A 29 -26.78 20.50 11.95
CA GLN A 29 -25.37 20.76 12.30
C GLN A 29 -24.56 21.43 11.19
N MET A 30 -24.84 21.18 9.90
CA MET A 30 -24.00 21.67 8.79
C MET A 30 -23.93 23.21 8.70
N PRO A 31 -25.04 23.97 8.80
CA PRO A 31 -24.96 25.43 8.71
C PRO A 31 -24.03 26.05 9.76
N GLY A 32 -24.06 25.54 11.00
CA GLY A 32 -23.18 26.01 12.08
C GLY A 32 -21.70 25.66 11.88
N LEU A 33 -21.39 24.67 11.04
CA LEU A 33 -20.01 24.30 10.72
C LEU A 33 -19.42 25.14 9.58
N HIS A 34 -20.23 25.88 8.82
CA HIS A 34 -19.82 26.76 7.72
C HIS A 34 -20.19 28.21 8.04
N PRO A 35 -19.47 28.86 8.96
CA PRO A 35 -19.76 30.25 9.33
C PRO A 35 -19.62 31.18 8.13
N TRP A 36 -20.45 32.23 8.12
CA TRP A 36 -20.41 33.24 7.08
C TRP A 36 -19.37 34.32 7.40
N GLU A 37 -18.60 34.71 6.38
CA GLU A 37 -17.80 35.93 6.34
C GLU A 37 -18.19 36.71 5.09
N ALA A 38 -18.25 38.04 5.18
CA ALA A 38 -18.46 38.85 4.00
C ALA A 38 -17.30 38.60 3.03
N PRO A 39 -17.54 38.36 1.73
CA PRO A 39 -16.47 38.22 0.76
C PRO A 39 -15.69 39.54 0.67
N HIS A 40 -14.50 39.60 1.25
CA HIS A 40 -13.61 40.74 1.09
C HIS A 40 -12.76 40.45 -0.15
N GLY A 41 -12.96 41.23 -1.23
CA GLY A 41 -12.29 41.07 -2.51
C GLY A 41 -10.81 41.46 -2.47
N LEU A 42 -10.00 40.73 -1.70
CA LEU A 42 -8.55 40.81 -1.77
C LEU A 42 -8.10 40.19 -3.09
N ALA A 43 -7.72 41.04 -4.04
CA ALA A 43 -7.08 40.61 -5.27
C ALA A 43 -5.59 40.33 -5.01
N PRO A 44 -5.00 39.35 -5.72
CA PRO A 44 -3.55 39.17 -5.70
C PRO A 44 -2.84 40.42 -6.26
N PRO A 45 -1.62 40.74 -5.79
CA PRO A 45 -0.76 41.76 -6.41
C PRO A 45 -0.43 41.43 -7.89
N GLU A 46 0.10 42.41 -8.64
CA GLU A 46 0.42 42.39 -10.10
C GLU A 46 0.86 41.03 -10.71
N PRO A 47 0.59 40.80 -12.02
CA PRO A 47 0.58 39.48 -12.62
C PRO A 47 1.89 38.71 -12.45
N VAL A 48 1.73 37.48 -11.97
CA VAL A 48 2.82 36.57 -11.63
C VAL A 48 3.33 35.86 -12.89
N ARG A 49 4.65 35.92 -13.13
CA ARG A 49 5.29 35.01 -14.09
C ARG A 49 5.46 33.63 -13.45
N ILE A 50 4.60 32.70 -13.80
CA ILE A 50 4.76 31.28 -13.44
C ILE A 50 5.53 30.59 -14.57
N ALA A 51 6.52 29.75 -14.23
CA ALA A 51 7.18 28.90 -15.22
C ALA A 51 6.18 27.88 -15.78
N PHE A 52 6.32 27.52 -17.06
CA PHE A 52 5.46 26.53 -17.71
C PHE A 52 5.34 25.23 -16.90
N VAL A 53 4.14 24.66 -16.88
CA VAL A 53 3.88 23.36 -16.25
C VAL A 53 4.36 22.27 -17.20
N GLU A 54 5.17 21.36 -16.69
CA GLU A 54 5.75 20.26 -17.45
C GLU A 54 4.95 18.96 -17.25
N VAL A 55 4.88 18.11 -18.28
CA VAL A 55 4.24 16.78 -18.23
C VAL A 55 4.75 15.95 -17.04
N ALA A 56 6.06 16.04 -16.76
CA ALA A 56 6.67 15.35 -15.64
C ALA A 56 6.13 15.78 -14.27
N GLN A 57 5.78 17.05 -14.10
CA GLN A 57 5.20 17.60 -12.85
C GLN A 57 3.77 17.10 -12.65
N VAL A 58 2.94 17.18 -13.70
CA VAL A 58 1.55 16.66 -13.70
C VAL A 58 1.54 15.16 -13.39
N ARG A 59 2.42 14.40 -14.05
CA ARG A 59 2.60 12.97 -13.81
C ARG A 59 3.01 12.68 -12.38
N ALA A 60 3.97 13.42 -11.84
CA ALA A 60 4.42 13.25 -10.46
C ALA A 60 3.31 13.55 -9.45
N ALA A 61 2.54 14.61 -9.66
CA ALA A 61 1.39 14.96 -8.84
C ALA A 61 0.34 13.83 -8.83
N LEU A 62 -0.09 13.38 -10.00
CA LEU A 62 -1.11 12.33 -10.14
C LEU A 62 -0.64 10.98 -9.59
N MET A 63 0.58 10.56 -9.94
CA MET A 63 1.07 9.22 -9.62
C MET A 63 1.54 9.07 -8.18
N ARG A 64 2.15 10.12 -7.60
CA ARG A 64 2.85 10.03 -6.31
C ARG A 64 2.19 10.83 -5.18
N ARG A 65 1.44 11.89 -5.48
CA ARG A 65 0.87 12.79 -4.45
C ARG A 65 -0.61 12.51 -4.18
N ILE A 66 -1.42 12.31 -5.23
CA ILE A 66 -2.85 12.03 -5.06
C ILE A 66 -3.06 10.59 -4.60
N GLY A 67 -3.83 10.40 -3.52
CA GLY A 67 -4.08 9.09 -2.94
C GLY A 67 -4.99 8.21 -3.81
N LYS A 68 -4.62 6.94 -4.00
CA LYS A 68 -5.39 5.91 -4.73
C LYS A 68 -6.83 5.76 -4.23
N GLY A 69 -7.84 5.93 -5.08
CA GLY A 69 -9.27 5.83 -4.71
C GLY A 69 -9.77 6.98 -3.82
N ALA A 70 -9.17 8.17 -3.95
CA ALA A 70 -9.70 9.37 -3.32
C ALA A 70 -11.06 9.73 -3.92
N ALA A 71 -11.98 10.22 -3.09
CA ALA A 71 -13.28 10.68 -3.57
C ALA A 71 -13.09 11.80 -4.61
N PRO A 72 -13.89 11.79 -5.71
CA PRO A 72 -13.86 12.82 -6.72
C PRO A 72 -14.44 14.14 -6.17
N GLY A 73 -14.27 15.22 -6.93
CA GLY A 73 -15.07 16.42 -6.74
C GLY A 73 -16.48 16.23 -7.29
N LEU A 74 -17.22 17.33 -7.46
CA LEU A 74 -18.57 17.29 -8.04
C LEU A 74 -18.56 16.88 -9.54
N ASP A 75 -17.41 17.00 -10.20
CA ASP A 75 -17.17 16.59 -11.58
C ASP A 75 -17.07 15.06 -11.78
N GLY A 76 -16.99 14.28 -10.71
CA GLY A 76 -16.89 12.81 -10.78
C GLY A 76 -15.53 12.29 -11.24
N LEU A 77 -14.58 13.16 -11.61
CA LEU A 77 -13.26 12.76 -12.09
C LEU A 77 -12.41 12.23 -10.93
N THR A 78 -11.91 11.01 -11.09
CA THR A 78 -11.01 10.37 -10.12
C THR A 78 -9.60 10.28 -10.66
N ARG A 79 -8.64 10.10 -9.75
CA ARG A 79 -7.24 9.82 -10.11
C ARG A 79 -7.14 8.63 -11.06
N GLU A 80 -7.91 7.58 -10.79
CA GLU A 80 -7.86 6.32 -11.53
C GLU A 80 -8.28 6.48 -12.99
N LEU A 81 -9.14 7.45 -13.31
CA LEU A 81 -9.51 7.77 -14.70
C LEU A 81 -8.40 8.51 -15.47
N LEU A 82 -7.53 9.26 -14.76
CA LEU A 82 -6.44 10.02 -15.37
C LEU A 82 -5.11 9.25 -15.41
N VAL A 83 -4.94 8.20 -14.60
CA VAL A 83 -3.71 7.40 -14.56
C VAL A 83 -3.35 6.79 -15.91
N PRO A 84 -4.29 6.16 -16.67
CA PRO A 84 -3.97 5.60 -17.98
C PRO A 84 -3.44 6.64 -18.99
N VAL A 85 -3.85 7.90 -18.86
CA VAL A 85 -3.37 9.01 -19.69
C VAL A 85 -1.90 9.34 -19.39
N MET A 86 -1.50 9.31 -18.11
CA MET A 86 -0.21 9.83 -17.64
C MET A 86 0.84 8.76 -17.32
N GLU A 87 0.53 7.46 -17.44
CA GLU A 87 1.44 6.41 -16.95
C GLU A 87 2.62 6.11 -17.87
N ASP A 88 2.47 6.35 -19.17
CA ASP A 88 3.54 6.19 -20.15
C ASP A 88 4.71 7.14 -19.87
N ALA A 89 5.91 6.64 -20.13
CA ALA A 89 7.14 7.34 -19.79
C ALA A 89 7.57 8.36 -20.85
N GLN A 90 7.14 8.17 -22.10
CA GLN A 90 7.35 9.13 -23.18
C GLN A 90 6.13 10.04 -23.28
N PRO A 91 6.31 11.36 -23.43
CA PRO A 91 5.21 12.28 -23.66
C PRO A 91 4.34 11.85 -24.84
N THR A 92 3.03 11.86 -24.64
CA THR A 92 2.04 11.67 -25.70
C THR A 92 1.25 12.96 -25.87
N ALA A 93 0.61 13.17 -27.04
CA ALA A 93 -0.21 14.36 -27.28
C ALA A 93 -1.29 14.56 -26.19
N LEU A 94 -1.91 13.47 -25.70
CA LEU A 94 -2.91 13.56 -24.64
C LEU A 94 -2.30 13.99 -23.28
N GLN A 95 -1.03 13.64 -23.02
CA GLN A 95 -0.33 14.12 -21.83
C GLN A 95 -0.02 15.62 -21.92
N GLU A 96 0.32 16.11 -23.12
CA GLU A 96 0.55 17.53 -23.38
C GLU A 96 -0.73 18.33 -23.18
N GLU A 97 -1.85 17.92 -23.78
CA GLU A 97 -3.17 18.55 -23.62
C GLU A 97 -3.64 18.62 -22.16
N LEU A 98 -3.50 17.52 -21.41
CA LEU A 98 -3.83 17.53 -19.97
C LEU A 98 -2.90 18.46 -19.18
N THR A 99 -1.66 18.62 -19.64
CA THR A 99 -0.68 19.51 -19.00
C THR A 99 -0.99 20.97 -19.27
N GLU A 100 -1.40 21.33 -20.49
CA GLU A 100 -1.89 22.67 -20.84
C GLU A 100 -3.13 23.03 -20.02
N LEU A 101 -4.11 22.12 -19.90
CA LEU A 101 -5.27 22.36 -19.03
C LEU A 101 -4.86 22.63 -17.58
N VAL A 102 -3.89 21.88 -17.04
CA VAL A 102 -3.39 22.12 -15.67
C VAL A 102 -2.66 23.45 -15.57
N HIS A 103 -1.92 23.85 -16.61
CA HIS A 103 -1.25 25.14 -16.68
C HIS A 103 -2.25 26.30 -16.60
N ASP A 104 -3.35 26.25 -17.35
CA ASP A 104 -4.40 27.28 -17.32
C ASP A 104 -5.03 27.39 -15.92
N LEU A 105 -5.27 26.26 -15.26
CA LEU A 105 -5.75 26.24 -13.87
C LEU A 105 -4.75 26.89 -12.89
N VAL A 106 -3.45 26.65 -13.07
CA VAL A 106 -2.40 27.26 -12.26
C VAL A 106 -2.34 28.78 -12.45
N LEU A 107 -2.54 29.25 -13.69
CA LEU A 107 -2.62 30.67 -14.03
C LEU A 107 -3.95 31.32 -13.60
N GLY A 108 -4.95 30.52 -13.20
CA GLY A 108 -6.30 31.02 -12.94
C GLY A 108 -7.01 31.47 -14.21
N ASP A 109 -6.51 31.12 -15.40
CA ASP A 109 -7.09 31.46 -16.70
C ASP A 109 -8.28 30.54 -16.98
N VAL A 110 -9.38 30.84 -16.31
CA VAL A 110 -10.58 30.01 -16.30
C VAL A 110 -11.81 30.88 -16.50
N HIS A 111 -12.60 30.55 -17.52
CA HIS A 111 -13.86 31.24 -17.76
C HIS A 111 -14.76 31.21 -16.50
N PRO A 112 -15.43 32.33 -16.11
CA PRO A 112 -16.21 32.40 -14.87
C PRO A 112 -17.23 31.28 -14.67
N ASP A 113 -17.94 30.89 -15.74
CA ASP A 113 -18.93 29.79 -15.68
C ASP A 113 -18.29 28.42 -15.40
N TYR A 114 -17.07 28.20 -15.89
CA TYR A 114 -16.34 26.97 -15.60
C TYR A 114 -15.76 27.01 -14.19
N ARG A 115 -15.27 28.18 -13.75
CA ARG A 115 -14.81 28.38 -12.37
C ARG A 115 -15.90 27.98 -11.37
N GLU A 116 -17.12 28.48 -11.52
CA GLU A 116 -18.22 28.19 -10.57
C GLU A 116 -18.39 26.68 -10.37
N ARG A 117 -18.38 25.91 -11.46
CA ARG A 117 -18.56 24.45 -11.44
C ARG A 117 -17.32 23.72 -10.93
N LEU A 118 -16.14 24.16 -11.31
CA LEU A 118 -14.87 23.52 -10.96
C LEU A 118 -14.58 23.60 -9.46
N VAL A 119 -14.88 24.74 -8.83
CA VAL A 119 -14.63 24.96 -7.39
C VAL A 119 -15.81 24.51 -6.51
N ALA A 120 -16.97 24.23 -7.09
CA ALA A 120 -18.09 23.65 -6.37
C ALA A 120 -17.70 22.27 -5.81
N SER A 121 -18.11 21.98 -4.59
CA SER A 121 -17.73 20.75 -3.88
C SER A 121 -18.94 20.01 -3.32
N VAL A 122 -18.90 18.69 -3.41
CA VAL A 122 -19.76 17.83 -2.59
C VAL A 122 -19.25 17.86 -1.14
N VAL A 123 -20.17 17.93 -0.18
CA VAL A 123 -19.88 17.79 1.25
C VAL A 123 -20.22 16.37 1.67
N HIS A 124 -19.24 15.65 2.18
CA HIS A 124 -19.42 14.35 2.84
C HIS A 124 -19.42 14.53 4.36
N PRO A 125 -20.60 14.53 5.02
CA PRO A 125 -20.71 14.66 6.46
C PRO A 125 -20.39 13.33 7.15
N LEU A 126 -19.20 13.21 7.74
CA LEU A 126 -18.81 12.04 8.53
C LEU A 126 -19.26 12.18 9.98
N VAL A 127 -19.96 11.18 10.51
CA VAL A 127 -20.37 11.15 11.92
C VAL A 127 -19.20 10.72 12.79
N LYS A 128 -18.81 11.58 13.74
CA LYS A 128 -17.82 11.23 14.77
C LYS A 128 -18.45 10.32 15.84
N PRO A 129 -17.66 9.59 16.64
CA PRO A 129 -18.18 8.77 17.75
C PRO A 129 -19.04 9.55 18.77
N ASN A 130 -18.85 10.87 18.88
CA ASN A 130 -19.64 11.75 19.75
C ASN A 130 -20.88 12.35 19.07
N GLY A 131 -21.30 11.84 17.91
CA GLY A 131 -22.45 12.30 17.14
C GLY A 131 -22.26 13.62 16.37
N LYS A 132 -21.14 14.32 16.56
CA LYS A 132 -20.85 15.56 15.82
C LYS A 132 -20.41 15.25 14.39
N LEU A 133 -20.80 16.11 13.46
CA LEU A 133 -20.40 15.96 12.06
C LEU A 133 -19.00 16.53 11.78
N ARG A 134 -18.29 15.91 10.82
CA ARG A 134 -17.08 16.42 10.18
C ARG A 134 -17.35 16.58 8.68
N PRO A 135 -17.38 17.81 8.14
CA PRO A 135 -17.61 18.03 6.72
C PRO A 135 -16.30 17.81 5.96
N ILE A 136 -16.28 16.82 5.05
CA ILE A 136 -15.18 16.62 4.10
C ILE A 136 -15.62 17.12 2.73
N THR A 137 -14.84 18.00 2.13
CA THR A 137 -15.16 18.69 0.88
C THR A 137 -14.02 18.46 -0.12
N PRO A 138 -13.99 17.29 -0.80
CA PRO A 138 -12.96 17.01 -1.79
C PRO A 138 -13.07 17.96 -2.98
N GLU A 139 -11.93 18.48 -3.42
CA GLU A 139 -11.84 19.27 -4.66
C GLU A 139 -11.74 18.36 -5.89
N SER A 140 -12.02 18.90 -7.07
CA SER A 140 -11.78 18.24 -8.37
C SER A 140 -10.37 17.68 -8.43
N VAL A 141 -10.19 16.51 -9.04
CA VAL A 141 -8.86 15.94 -9.22
C VAL A 141 -7.93 16.85 -10.03
N LEU A 142 -8.48 17.65 -10.97
CA LEU A 142 -7.72 18.61 -11.75
C LEU A 142 -7.15 19.72 -10.86
N LEU A 143 -7.96 20.25 -9.94
CA LEU A 143 -7.52 21.22 -8.93
C LEU A 143 -6.51 20.62 -7.94
N LYS A 144 -6.65 19.33 -7.56
CA LYS A 144 -5.64 18.62 -6.75
C LYS A 144 -4.30 18.56 -7.46
N VAL A 145 -4.31 18.25 -8.77
CA VAL A 145 -3.09 18.19 -9.60
C VAL A 145 -2.44 19.58 -9.67
N ALA A 146 -3.18 20.61 -10.07
CA ALA A 146 -2.69 22.00 -10.12
C ALA A 146 -2.12 22.45 -8.77
N SER A 147 -2.84 22.17 -7.69
CA SER A 147 -2.41 22.49 -6.32
C SER A 147 -1.13 21.77 -5.92
N HIS A 148 -0.93 20.51 -6.33
CA HIS A 148 0.30 19.78 -6.04
C HIS A 148 1.49 20.30 -6.87
N VAL A 149 1.26 20.71 -8.12
CA VAL A 149 2.29 21.33 -8.96
C VAL A 149 2.78 22.63 -8.32
N VAL A 150 1.85 23.51 -7.96
CA VAL A 150 2.16 24.79 -7.28
C VAL A 150 2.79 24.56 -5.91
N LEU A 151 2.27 23.61 -5.13
CA LEU A 151 2.81 23.30 -3.79
C LEU A 151 4.28 22.89 -3.87
N GLU A 152 4.68 22.09 -4.87
CA GLU A 152 6.08 21.70 -5.04
C GLU A 152 6.97 22.92 -5.34
N ALA A 153 6.47 23.90 -6.10
CA ALA A 153 7.20 25.11 -6.43
C ALA A 153 7.41 26.05 -5.22
N VAL A 154 6.41 26.18 -4.35
CA VAL A 154 6.46 27.15 -3.24
C VAL A 154 6.98 26.58 -1.93
N ARG A 155 6.86 25.25 -1.72
CA ARG A 155 7.06 24.61 -0.40
C ARG A 155 8.44 24.85 0.19
N GLY A 156 9.50 24.93 -0.62
CA GLY A 156 10.87 25.06 -0.12
C GLY A 156 11.08 26.32 0.73
N GLU A 157 10.56 27.46 0.27
CA GLU A 157 10.69 28.75 0.96
C GLU A 157 9.50 29.04 1.88
N SER A 158 8.28 28.65 1.48
CA SER A 158 7.05 29.02 2.21
C SER A 158 6.93 28.41 3.61
N VAL A 159 7.67 27.33 3.89
CA VAL A 159 7.64 26.64 5.20
C VAL A 159 8.74 27.11 6.16
N LYS A 160 9.75 27.84 5.67
CA LYS A 160 10.86 28.31 6.52
C LYS A 160 10.40 29.15 7.72
N PRO A 161 9.40 30.04 7.60
CA PRO A 161 8.92 30.82 8.75
C PRO A 161 8.32 29.96 9.88
N PHE A 162 7.91 28.72 9.59
CA PHE A 162 7.34 27.79 10.57
C PHE A 162 8.40 27.08 11.41
N ALA A 163 9.68 27.22 11.05
CA ALA A 163 10.77 26.51 11.69
C ALA A 163 10.71 26.65 13.22
N HIS A 164 11.00 25.55 13.90
CA HIS A 164 11.13 25.45 15.37
C HIS A 164 9.85 25.52 16.21
N TYR A 165 8.70 25.92 15.65
CA TYR A 165 7.45 25.95 16.42
C TYR A 165 6.26 25.29 15.70
N GLN A 166 6.13 25.36 14.38
CA GLN A 166 4.99 24.80 13.64
C GLN A 166 5.43 23.61 12.78
N TYR A 167 4.85 22.44 13.03
CA TYR A 167 5.26 21.15 12.44
C TYR A 167 4.22 20.51 11.52
N GLY A 168 3.02 21.08 11.44
CA GLY A 168 1.91 20.61 10.62
C GLY A 168 2.10 20.78 9.12
N VAL A 169 3.03 21.66 8.72
CA VAL A 169 3.40 21.90 7.32
C VAL A 169 4.91 21.92 7.21
N GLY A 170 5.47 21.10 6.31
CA GLY A 170 6.93 20.98 6.17
C GLY A 170 7.63 20.18 7.28
N GLY A 171 6.98 19.99 8.44
CA GLY A 171 7.50 19.22 9.58
C GLY A 171 7.00 17.76 9.64
N ASP A 172 7.23 17.13 10.80
CA ASP A 172 6.88 15.74 11.10
C ASP A 172 6.20 15.66 12.47
N VAL A 173 5.04 14.97 12.53
CA VAL A 173 4.25 14.83 13.76
C VAL A 173 5.01 14.10 14.87
N GLY A 174 5.86 13.13 14.53
CA GLY A 174 6.68 12.40 15.50
C GLY A 174 7.77 13.29 16.08
N VAL A 175 8.38 14.16 15.26
CA VAL A 175 9.35 15.17 15.74
C VAL A 175 8.67 16.14 16.72
N ALA A 176 7.48 16.63 16.38
CA ALA A 176 6.71 17.53 17.25
C ALA A 176 6.33 16.86 18.59
N ALA A 177 5.80 15.63 18.54
CA ALA A 177 5.44 14.87 19.73
C ALA A 177 6.66 14.61 20.62
N ASN A 178 7.78 14.17 20.05
CA ASN A 178 9.02 13.93 20.79
C ASN A 178 9.59 15.22 21.37
N ARG A 179 9.48 16.35 20.66
CA ARG A 179 9.87 17.67 21.17
C ARG A 179 9.02 18.04 22.40
N ILE A 180 7.70 17.94 22.32
CA ILE A 180 6.80 18.24 23.46
C ILE A 180 7.17 17.37 24.67
N LYS A 181 7.36 16.06 24.48
CA LYS A 181 7.78 15.13 25.54
C LYS A 181 9.13 15.51 26.14
N ALA A 182 10.12 15.87 25.30
CA ALA A 182 11.46 16.25 25.76
C ALA A 182 11.45 17.58 26.51
N LEU A 183 10.68 18.57 26.04
CA LEU A 183 10.47 19.85 26.69
C LEU A 183 9.83 19.66 28.07
N TYR A 184 8.73 18.91 28.16
CA TYR A 184 8.04 18.67 29.43
C TYR A 184 8.93 17.98 30.48
N ARG A 185 9.83 17.08 30.06
CA ARG A 185 10.78 16.40 30.95
C ARG A 185 11.87 17.31 31.52
N ARG A 186 12.07 18.53 30.99
CA ARG A 186 13.05 19.46 31.55
C ARG A 186 12.68 19.84 32.99
N PRO A 187 13.63 19.93 33.93
CA PRO A 187 13.34 20.36 35.29
C PRO A 187 12.67 21.74 35.38
N ALA A 188 13.03 22.67 34.50
CA ALA A 188 12.48 24.03 34.46
C ALA A 188 11.05 24.12 33.88
N THR A 189 10.56 23.06 33.24
CA THR A 189 9.19 23.02 32.71
C THR A 189 8.28 22.40 33.75
N GLU A 190 7.36 23.20 34.28
CA GLU A 190 6.44 22.80 35.36
C GLU A 190 5.09 22.38 34.81
N VAL A 191 4.66 23.01 33.71
CA VAL A 191 3.35 22.79 33.08
C VAL A 191 3.45 22.64 31.57
N LEU A 192 2.52 21.87 31.03
CA LEU A 192 2.22 21.73 29.60
C LEU A 192 0.73 22.01 29.41
N VAL A 193 0.38 22.97 28.56
CA VAL A 193 -1.01 23.28 28.17
C VAL A 193 -1.19 22.90 26.71
N ALA A 194 -2.25 22.15 26.38
CA ALA A 194 -2.67 21.85 25.02
C ALA A 194 -4.01 22.56 24.74
N LEU A 195 -4.02 23.43 23.73
CA LEU A 195 -5.16 24.26 23.35
C LEU A 195 -5.96 23.59 22.22
N ASP A 196 -7.28 23.53 22.34
CA ASP A 196 -8.22 22.99 21.34
C ASP A 196 -8.98 24.13 20.66
N ALA A 197 -8.85 24.29 19.34
CA ALA A 197 -9.57 25.30 18.58
C ALA A 197 -10.93 24.78 18.08
N THR A 198 -11.99 25.59 18.22
CA THR A 198 -13.33 25.18 17.76
C THR A 198 -13.48 25.34 16.24
N ASN A 199 -13.69 24.22 15.54
CA ASN A 199 -13.99 24.19 14.10
C ASN A 199 -12.92 24.91 13.25
N ALA A 200 -11.64 24.76 13.63
CA ALA A 200 -10.54 25.61 13.18
C ALA A 200 -10.50 25.88 11.66
N TYR A 201 -10.55 24.82 10.85
CA TYR A 201 -10.49 24.93 9.38
C TYR A 201 -11.61 25.80 8.79
N ASN A 202 -12.83 25.67 9.28
CA ASN A 202 -13.95 26.43 8.75
C ASN A 202 -14.09 27.81 9.44
N SER A 203 -13.53 27.98 10.64
CA SER A 203 -13.63 29.19 11.45
C SER A 203 -12.54 30.23 11.19
N ILE A 204 -11.37 29.85 10.67
CA ILE A 204 -10.30 30.80 10.36
C ILE A 204 -10.77 31.82 9.30
N SER A 205 -10.36 33.08 9.42
CA SER A 205 -10.80 34.14 8.49
C SER A 205 -10.25 33.91 7.09
N ARG A 206 -11.13 33.95 6.09
CA ARG A 206 -10.76 33.90 4.67
C ARG A 206 -9.91 35.10 4.29
N HIS A 207 -10.26 36.28 4.81
CA HIS A 207 -9.46 37.48 4.62
C HIS A 207 -8.04 37.31 5.19
N ALA A 208 -7.90 36.82 6.42
CA ALA A 208 -6.59 36.60 7.03
C ALA A 208 -5.72 35.60 6.23
N ILE A 209 -6.35 34.57 5.65
CA ILE A 209 -5.67 33.61 4.76
C ILE A 209 -5.13 34.29 3.51
N LEU A 210 -5.98 35.02 2.79
CA LEU A 210 -5.59 35.68 1.55
C LEU A 210 -4.53 36.75 1.82
N ALA A 211 -4.71 37.56 2.87
CA ALA A 211 -3.75 38.57 3.28
C ALA A 211 -2.38 37.96 3.62
N ALA A 212 -2.33 36.89 4.42
CA ALA A 212 -1.07 36.22 4.76
C ALA A 212 -0.40 35.57 3.52
N CYS A 213 -1.21 34.99 2.62
CA CYS A 213 -0.71 34.40 1.37
C CYS A 213 -0.07 35.46 0.47
N TYR A 214 -0.75 36.57 0.23
CA TYR A 214 -0.28 37.66 -0.63
C TYR A 214 0.85 38.48 0.00
N ALA A 215 0.93 38.51 1.33
CA ALA A 215 2.07 39.11 2.05
C ALA A 215 3.33 38.22 2.05
N THR A 216 3.25 36.96 1.60
CA THR A 216 4.38 36.02 1.60
C THR A 216 4.98 35.92 0.19
N PRO A 217 6.18 36.48 -0.08
CA PRO A 217 6.75 36.47 -1.43
C PRO A 217 6.95 35.07 -2.01
N ALA A 218 7.33 34.10 -1.17
CA ALA A 218 7.49 32.70 -1.58
C ALA A 218 6.20 32.05 -2.11
N MET A 219 5.02 32.61 -1.79
CA MET A 219 3.72 32.13 -2.26
C MET A 219 3.31 32.74 -3.60
N GLN A 220 4.09 33.67 -4.17
CA GLN A 220 3.74 34.35 -5.41
C GLN A 220 3.31 33.39 -6.53
N PRO A 221 4.02 32.28 -6.82
CA PRO A 221 3.59 31.32 -7.85
C PRO A 221 2.23 30.65 -7.59
N ALA A 222 1.71 30.72 -6.35
CA ALA A 222 0.44 30.13 -5.98
C ALA A 222 -0.74 31.11 -6.03
N TRP A 223 -0.48 32.42 -6.12
CA TRP A 223 -1.52 33.44 -5.98
C TRP A 223 -2.69 33.29 -6.96
N PRO A 224 -2.48 33.07 -8.27
CA PRO A 224 -3.62 32.95 -9.20
C PRO A 224 -4.50 31.74 -8.89
N LEU A 225 -3.89 30.59 -8.60
CA LEU A 225 -4.63 29.40 -8.18
C LEU A 225 -5.34 29.59 -6.83
N VAL A 226 -4.71 30.27 -5.86
CA VAL A 226 -5.34 30.58 -4.57
C VAL A 226 -6.55 31.49 -4.77
N ASP A 227 -6.45 32.50 -5.64
CA ASP A 227 -7.57 33.37 -5.99
C ASP A 227 -8.70 32.60 -6.69
N LEU A 228 -8.36 31.74 -7.65
CA LEU A 228 -9.30 30.82 -8.29
C LEU A 228 -10.05 29.99 -7.24
N LEU A 229 -9.35 29.42 -6.26
CA LEU A 229 -9.92 28.53 -5.25
C LEU A 229 -10.71 29.25 -4.14
N LEU A 230 -10.27 30.44 -3.73
CA LEU A 230 -10.69 31.08 -2.48
C LEU A 230 -11.10 32.56 -2.60
N GLY A 231 -10.74 33.25 -3.68
CA GLY A 231 -10.97 34.69 -3.88
C GLY A 231 -12.45 35.06 -4.02
N GLN A 232 -13.29 34.12 -4.47
CA GLN A 232 -14.76 34.26 -4.47
C GLN A 232 -15.42 33.07 -3.76
N PRO A 233 -16.65 33.25 -3.24
CA PRO A 233 -17.44 32.17 -2.66
C PRO A 233 -17.56 30.95 -3.60
N ALA A 234 -17.56 29.76 -3.01
CA ALA A 234 -17.75 28.49 -3.73
C ALA A 234 -18.98 27.75 -3.19
N ARG A 235 -19.75 27.10 -4.08
CA ARG A 235 -20.94 26.34 -3.69
C ARG A 235 -20.56 25.01 -3.04
N LEU A 236 -21.30 24.66 -1.99
CA LEU A 236 -21.16 23.42 -1.24
C LEU A 236 -22.51 22.70 -1.25
N GLY A 237 -22.56 21.52 -1.87
CA GLY A 237 -23.77 20.71 -1.94
C GLY A 237 -23.69 19.48 -1.02
N VAL A 238 -24.73 19.26 -0.21
CA VAL A 238 -24.95 17.96 0.44
C VAL A 238 -26.00 17.21 -0.38
N TYR A 239 -25.71 15.96 -0.73
CA TYR A 239 -26.58 15.11 -1.54
C TYR A 239 -26.98 13.87 -0.74
N ASP A 240 -28.24 13.46 -0.87
CA ASP A 240 -28.71 12.20 -0.31
C ASP A 240 -28.04 11.04 -1.05
N GLY A 241 -27.74 9.96 -0.34
CA GLY A 241 -27.07 8.82 -0.94
C GLY A 241 -25.64 9.09 -1.38
N ALA A 242 -24.97 10.17 -0.93
CA ALA A 242 -23.51 10.39 -1.10
C ALA A 242 -22.61 9.27 -0.51
N ALA A 243 -23.25 8.19 -0.04
CA ALA A 243 -22.71 6.96 0.48
C ALA A 243 -23.30 5.67 -0.13
N GLY A 244 -24.08 5.77 -1.22
CA GLY A 244 -24.48 4.62 -2.04
C GLY A 244 -25.87 4.03 -1.81
N GLY A 245 -26.86 4.79 -1.34
CA GLY A 245 -28.22 4.24 -1.12
C GLY A 245 -29.41 5.20 -1.23
N GLY A 246 -29.21 6.43 -1.70
CA GLY A 246 -30.27 7.44 -1.86
C GLY A 246 -30.50 7.81 -3.33
N ASP A 247 -31.53 8.59 -3.60
CA ASP A 247 -31.94 9.07 -4.94
C ASP A 247 -30.99 10.12 -5.55
N GLY A 248 -29.93 10.50 -4.84
CA GLY A 248 -28.97 11.52 -5.29
C GLY A 248 -29.49 12.95 -5.16
N ALA A 249 -30.64 13.17 -4.52
CA ALA A 249 -31.23 14.50 -4.41
C ALA A 249 -30.37 15.45 -3.56
N ARG A 250 -30.29 16.72 -3.96
CA ARG A 250 -29.59 17.74 -3.18
C ARG A 250 -30.40 18.08 -1.93
N VAL A 251 -29.81 17.82 -0.76
CA VAL A 251 -30.41 18.03 0.58
C VAL A 251 -30.12 19.43 1.10
N LEU A 252 -28.93 19.97 0.82
CA LEU A 252 -28.52 21.29 1.29
C LEU A 252 -27.60 21.97 0.26
N ASP A 253 -27.71 23.28 0.13
CA ASP A 253 -26.86 24.14 -0.68
C ASP A 253 -26.34 25.29 0.21
N MET A 254 -25.02 25.44 0.28
CA MET A 254 -24.35 26.45 1.11
C MET A 254 -23.24 27.14 0.32
N LEU A 255 -22.76 28.27 0.84
CA LEU A 255 -21.57 28.94 0.31
C LEU A 255 -20.38 28.79 1.26
N SER A 256 -19.22 28.47 0.72
CA SER A 256 -17.93 28.57 1.42
C SER A 256 -17.42 30.00 1.28
N THR A 257 -17.76 30.87 2.25
CA THR A 257 -17.27 32.26 2.31
C THR A 257 -16.16 32.48 3.33
N ARG A 258 -16.07 31.61 4.35
CA ARG A 258 -15.05 31.61 5.40
C ARG A 258 -14.17 30.35 5.37
N GLY A 259 -13.02 30.40 6.03
CA GLY A 259 -12.20 29.23 6.31
C GLY A 259 -11.59 28.59 5.07
N ILE A 260 -11.14 27.35 5.21
CA ILE A 260 -10.57 26.51 4.15
C ILE A 260 -11.37 25.22 4.09
N ARG A 261 -11.69 24.79 2.87
CA ARG A 261 -12.37 23.52 2.59
C ARG A 261 -11.53 22.33 3.07
N GLN A 262 -12.10 21.49 3.93
CA GLN A 262 -11.42 20.31 4.49
C GLN A 262 -11.25 19.22 3.41
N GLY A 263 -10.01 19.06 2.94
CA GLY A 263 -9.66 18.19 1.82
C GLY A 263 -8.93 18.89 0.69
N MET A 264 -8.82 20.22 0.75
CA MET A 264 -8.04 21.03 -0.19
C MET A 264 -6.53 20.81 0.00
N VAL A 265 -5.80 20.60 -1.10
CA VAL A 265 -4.34 20.29 -1.09
C VAL A 265 -3.51 21.44 -0.50
N LEU A 266 -3.77 22.69 -0.90
CA LEU A 266 -3.07 23.87 -0.35
C LEU A 266 -3.55 24.26 1.06
N GLY A 267 -4.61 23.62 1.56
CA GLY A 267 -5.30 24.04 2.76
C GLY A 267 -4.43 24.12 4.02
N PRO A 268 -3.66 23.07 4.37
CA PRO A 268 -2.80 23.10 5.54
C PRO A 268 -1.75 24.22 5.50
N LEU A 269 -1.14 24.49 4.33
CA LEU A 269 -0.15 25.56 4.16
C LEU A 269 -0.78 26.94 4.37
N LEU A 270 -1.93 27.19 3.73
CA LEU A 270 -2.65 28.45 3.87
C LEU A 270 -3.15 28.68 5.30
N PHE A 271 -3.62 27.62 5.97
CA PHE A 271 -3.99 27.66 7.39
C PHE A 271 -2.79 28.07 8.26
N ALA A 272 -1.65 27.41 8.06
CA ALA A 272 -0.43 27.68 8.82
C ALA A 272 0.10 29.09 8.59
N LEU A 273 0.03 29.63 7.37
CA LEU A 273 0.42 31.01 7.05
C LEU A 273 -0.42 32.04 7.81
N ALA A 274 -1.75 31.90 7.78
CA ALA A 274 -2.65 32.79 8.51
C ALA A 274 -2.39 32.75 10.02
N MET A 275 -2.23 31.55 10.58
CA MET A 275 -1.92 31.39 12.00
C MET A 275 -0.53 31.93 12.35
N HIS A 276 0.46 31.77 11.46
CA HIS A 276 1.79 32.35 11.62
C HIS A 276 1.75 33.88 11.66
N GLY A 277 0.98 34.52 10.78
CA GLY A 277 0.78 35.97 10.81
C GLY A 277 0.30 36.50 12.17
N ALA A 278 -0.54 35.73 12.87
CA ALA A 278 -0.99 36.07 14.22
C ALA A 278 0.05 35.78 15.32
N LEU A 279 0.72 34.62 15.26
CA LEU A 279 1.59 34.16 16.35
C LEU A 279 3.02 34.71 16.25
N ALA A 280 3.55 34.95 15.05
CA ALA A 280 4.94 35.33 14.82
C ALA A 280 5.38 36.57 15.65
N PRO A 281 4.58 37.64 15.77
CA PRO A 281 4.94 38.79 16.61
C PRO A 281 5.07 38.45 18.11
N LEU A 282 4.37 37.40 18.58
CA LEU A 282 4.37 36.99 19.99
C LEU A 282 5.50 36.02 20.34
N LEU A 283 6.00 35.22 19.38
CA LEU A 283 6.97 34.16 19.65
C LEU A 283 8.23 34.65 20.39
N PRO A 284 8.89 35.78 20.03
CA PRO A 284 10.07 36.27 20.76
C PRO A 284 9.75 36.65 22.21
N ARG A 285 8.58 37.24 22.45
CA ARG A 285 8.12 37.62 23.79
C ARG A 285 7.86 36.38 24.64
N LEU A 286 7.21 35.37 24.08
CA LEU A 286 6.94 34.09 24.77
C LEU A 286 8.25 33.38 25.12
N ALA A 287 9.22 33.35 24.20
CA ALA A 287 10.54 32.79 24.46
C ALA A 287 11.27 33.54 25.59
N ALA A 288 11.21 34.87 25.62
CA ALA A 288 11.80 35.68 26.69
C ALA A 288 11.15 35.42 28.07
N MET A 289 9.87 35.02 28.09
CA MET A 289 9.17 34.58 29.31
C MET A 289 9.53 33.13 29.72
N GLY A 290 10.33 32.42 28.94
CA GLY A 290 10.64 31.00 29.14
C GLY A 290 9.50 30.06 28.73
N VAL A 291 8.65 30.47 27.78
CA VAL A 291 7.55 29.66 27.25
C VAL A 291 7.93 29.12 25.86
N ASP A 292 8.08 27.81 25.77
CA ASP A 292 8.21 27.09 24.51
C ASP A 292 6.83 26.91 23.86
N VAL A 293 6.74 27.17 22.56
CA VAL A 293 5.53 26.96 21.75
C VAL A 293 5.78 25.83 20.75
N VAL A 294 4.89 24.84 20.71
CA VAL A 294 4.90 23.79 19.69
C VAL A 294 3.50 23.61 19.12
N ALA A 295 3.35 23.74 17.82
CA ALA A 295 2.10 23.65 17.10
C ALA A 295 2.17 22.56 16.01
N TYR A 296 1.06 21.86 15.81
CA TYR A 296 0.84 21.03 14.63
C TYR A 296 -0.51 21.42 14.03
N LEU A 297 -0.48 22.28 13.02
CA LEU A 297 -1.67 23.00 12.55
C LEU A 297 -2.36 23.70 13.73
N ASP A 298 -3.62 23.37 14.01
CA ASP A 298 -4.45 23.93 15.06
C ASP A 298 -4.13 23.41 16.48
N ASP A 299 -3.40 22.29 16.61
CA ASP A 299 -2.99 21.74 17.90
C ASP A 299 -1.80 22.53 18.48
N VAL A 300 -2.08 23.54 19.31
CA VAL A 300 -1.06 24.42 19.93
C VAL A 300 -0.75 24.00 21.36
N HIS A 301 0.54 23.85 21.67
CA HIS A 301 1.05 23.45 22.98
C HIS A 301 1.98 24.53 23.54
N LEU A 302 1.79 24.87 24.82
CA LEU A 302 2.61 25.82 25.57
C LEU A 302 3.29 25.12 26.73
N LEU A 303 4.60 25.28 26.87
CA LEU A 303 5.41 24.60 27.88
C LEU A 303 6.33 25.60 28.59
N GLY A 304 6.43 25.52 29.91
CA GLY A 304 7.31 26.40 30.69
C GLY A 304 7.03 26.37 32.19
N GLY A 305 7.50 27.38 32.90
CA GLY A 305 7.13 27.61 34.30
C GLY A 305 5.66 28.00 34.43
N GLU A 306 5.02 27.61 35.54
CA GLU A 306 3.57 27.77 35.71
C GLU A 306 3.12 29.23 35.56
N ALA A 307 3.84 30.17 36.20
CA ALA A 307 3.51 31.60 36.15
C ALA A 307 3.64 32.17 34.72
N SER A 308 4.70 31.81 34.00
CA SER A 308 4.92 32.28 32.63
C SER A 308 3.88 31.73 31.66
N VAL A 309 3.56 30.43 31.75
CA VAL A 309 2.54 29.82 30.88
C VAL A 309 1.15 30.35 31.20
N ARG A 310 0.81 30.55 32.47
CA ARG A 310 -0.44 31.19 32.91
C ARG A 310 -0.63 32.57 32.27
N ALA A 311 0.44 33.37 32.18
CA ALA A 311 0.41 34.68 31.53
C ALA A 311 0.40 34.58 29.98
N ALA A 312 1.00 33.54 29.41
CA ALA A 312 1.08 33.33 27.97
C ALA A 312 -0.23 32.86 27.32
N VAL A 313 -1.00 31.99 27.99
CA VAL A 313 -2.26 31.44 27.46
C VAL A 313 -3.21 32.53 26.92
N PRO A 314 -3.58 33.58 27.68
CA PRO A 314 -4.49 34.61 27.16
C PRO A 314 -3.91 35.37 25.97
N LEU A 315 -2.60 35.66 25.95
CA LEU A 315 -1.95 36.34 24.82
C LEU A 315 -2.05 35.52 23.52
N VAL A 316 -1.81 34.21 23.61
CA VAL A 316 -1.93 33.29 22.48
C VAL A 316 -3.39 33.17 22.03
N CYS A 317 -4.32 33.02 22.98
CA CYS A 317 -5.76 32.97 22.69
C CYS A 317 -6.25 34.24 21.97
N ASP A 318 -5.79 35.42 22.39
CA ASP A 318 -6.16 36.70 21.79
C ASP A 318 -5.61 36.85 20.38
N ALA A 319 -4.35 36.48 20.15
CA ALA A 319 -3.76 36.49 18.80
C ALA A 319 -4.49 35.53 17.85
N LEU A 320 -4.78 34.31 18.30
CA LEU A 320 -5.55 33.34 17.51
C LEU A 320 -6.97 33.83 17.21
N ARG A 321 -7.62 34.51 18.17
CA ARG A 321 -8.94 35.12 17.96
C ARG A 321 -8.90 36.18 16.85
N GLY A 322 -7.80 36.93 16.73
CA GLY A 322 -7.59 37.92 15.67
C GLY A 322 -7.67 37.35 14.24
N VAL A 323 -7.33 36.07 14.05
CA VAL A 323 -7.49 35.37 12.77
C VAL A 323 -8.73 34.48 12.72
N GLY A 324 -9.62 34.60 13.71
CA GLY A 324 -10.90 33.88 13.75
C GLY A 324 -10.88 32.53 14.47
N LEU A 325 -9.77 32.16 15.11
CA LEU A 325 -9.64 30.91 15.85
C LEU A 325 -10.00 31.12 17.32
N VAL A 326 -11.11 30.53 17.74
CA VAL A 326 -11.57 30.58 19.14
C VAL A 326 -11.16 29.30 19.87
N ILE A 327 -10.36 29.46 20.92
CA ILE A 327 -9.94 28.36 21.79
C ILE A 327 -11.08 27.92 22.71
N ASN A 328 -11.30 26.61 22.75
CA ASN A 328 -12.26 25.95 23.62
C ASN A 328 -11.59 25.59 24.94
N THR A 329 -11.77 26.43 25.96
CA THR A 329 -11.16 26.21 27.28
C THR A 329 -11.66 24.93 27.96
N ALA A 330 -12.89 24.50 27.67
CA ALA A 330 -13.50 23.29 28.23
C ALA A 330 -12.99 21.98 27.62
N LYS A 331 -12.30 22.05 26.47
CA LYS A 331 -11.63 20.91 25.83
C LYS A 331 -10.11 20.99 25.87
N SER A 332 -9.59 22.18 26.12
CA SER A 332 -8.17 22.39 26.33
C SER A 332 -7.80 21.77 27.67
N VAL A 333 -6.63 21.15 27.73
CA VAL A 333 -6.17 20.39 28.89
C VAL A 333 -4.78 20.85 29.30
N PHE A 334 -4.44 20.68 30.56
CA PHE A 334 -3.08 20.89 31.04
C PHE A 334 -2.57 19.73 31.89
N MET A 335 -1.26 19.58 31.92
CA MET A 335 -0.52 18.68 32.78
C MET A 335 0.43 19.52 33.63
N SER A 336 0.54 19.22 34.94
CA SER A 336 1.40 19.94 35.87
C SER A 336 2.18 18.96 36.75
N LYS A 337 3.47 19.23 36.96
CA LYS A 337 4.30 18.50 37.93
C LYS A 337 3.93 18.82 39.38
N ARG A 338 3.20 19.92 39.63
CA ARG A 338 2.76 20.34 40.96
C ARG A 338 1.33 19.85 41.20
N ALA A 339 1.10 19.01 42.20
CA ALA A 339 -0.21 18.43 42.50
C ALA A 339 -1.33 19.47 42.76
N GLY A 340 -0.98 20.65 43.29
CA GLY A 340 -1.95 21.70 43.65
C GLY A 340 -2.40 22.63 42.52
N THR A 341 -1.83 22.55 41.31
CA THR A 341 -2.23 23.42 40.19
C THR A 341 -3.64 23.06 39.71
N ALA A 342 -4.61 23.96 39.91
CA ALA A 342 -6.02 23.77 39.54
C ALA A 342 -6.43 24.46 38.23
N ASP A 343 -5.74 25.52 37.84
CA ASP A 343 -5.99 26.29 36.61
C ASP A 343 -4.65 26.73 36.03
N VAL A 344 -4.53 26.84 34.70
CA VAL A 344 -3.43 27.53 34.03
C VAL A 344 -3.98 28.45 32.95
N GLY A 345 -4.17 29.73 33.30
CA GLY A 345 -4.55 30.77 32.34
C GLY A 345 -5.98 30.63 31.81
N GLY A 346 -6.91 30.14 32.65
CA GLY A 346 -8.30 29.87 32.29
C GLY A 346 -8.57 28.45 31.80
N ILE A 347 -7.54 27.58 31.77
CA ILE A 347 -7.68 26.16 31.46
C ILE A 347 -7.72 25.36 32.77
N THR A 348 -8.85 24.74 33.07
CA THR A 348 -9.12 24.06 34.36
C THR A 348 -9.05 22.54 34.29
N GLN A 349 -9.00 21.95 33.08
CA GLN A 349 -8.97 20.50 32.92
C GLN A 349 -7.55 19.95 33.07
N ARG A 350 -7.20 19.54 34.29
CA ARG A 350 -5.95 18.84 34.61
C ARG A 350 -5.98 17.37 34.20
N VAL A 351 -4.91 16.86 33.62
CA VAL A 351 -4.73 15.42 33.31
C VAL A 351 -3.36 14.90 33.76
N GLU A 352 -3.33 13.66 34.24
CA GLU A 352 -2.10 12.96 34.67
C GLU A 352 -1.48 12.11 33.53
N GLN A 353 -2.27 11.82 32.50
CA GLN A 353 -1.81 11.24 31.24
C GLN A 353 -2.45 12.02 30.09
N MET A 354 -1.64 12.37 29.09
CA MET A 354 -2.05 13.18 27.95
C MET A 354 -1.70 12.48 26.64
N ARG A 355 -2.63 12.54 25.68
CA ARG A 355 -2.38 12.15 24.30
C ARG A 355 -1.91 13.37 23.52
N VAL A 356 -0.61 13.48 23.29
CA VAL A 356 0.04 14.59 22.58
C VAL A 356 0.25 14.18 21.13
N LEU A 357 -0.49 14.78 20.20
CA LEU A 357 -0.38 14.52 18.75
C LEU A 357 -0.45 13.02 18.38
N GLY A 358 -1.19 12.24 19.16
CA GLY A 358 -1.30 10.80 19.01
C GLY A 358 -0.40 9.96 19.92
N ALA A 359 0.66 10.54 20.51
CA ALA A 359 1.60 9.85 21.40
C ALA A 359 1.17 9.96 22.86
N GLY A 360 1.52 8.97 23.67
CA GLY A 360 1.29 8.99 25.12
C GLY A 360 2.39 9.75 25.86
N LEU A 361 1.97 10.55 26.84
CA LEU A 361 2.81 11.20 27.83
C LEU A 361 2.16 11.04 29.22
N ALA A 362 2.95 10.63 30.20
CA ALA A 362 2.54 10.57 31.61
C ALA A 362 3.26 11.67 32.40
N ALA A 363 2.60 12.18 33.45
CA ALA A 363 3.23 13.06 34.42
C ALA A 363 4.29 12.33 35.26
N ASP A 364 5.17 13.09 35.90
CA ASP A 364 6.24 12.53 36.72
C ASP A 364 5.67 11.72 37.90
N GLY A 365 6.23 10.53 38.15
CA GLY A 365 5.78 9.63 39.22
C GLY A 365 4.48 8.86 38.93
N VAL A 366 3.84 9.07 37.77
CA VAL A 366 2.67 8.31 37.33
C VAL A 366 3.10 7.00 36.65
N THR A 367 2.25 5.98 36.70
CA THR A 367 2.45 4.72 35.96
C THR A 367 2.78 5.00 34.49
N SER A 368 3.78 4.28 33.98
CA SER A 368 4.21 4.32 32.58
C SER A 368 3.03 4.24 31.61
N VAL A 369 3.17 4.83 30.43
CA VAL A 369 2.18 4.76 29.32
C VAL A 369 2.06 3.35 28.71
N GLY A 370 2.85 2.38 29.16
CA GLY A 370 2.85 0.99 28.67
C GLY A 370 1.46 0.32 28.59
N PRO A 371 0.65 0.30 29.66
CA PRO A 371 -0.70 -0.28 29.60
C PRO A 371 -1.61 0.41 28.59
N TRP A 372 -1.52 1.74 28.47
CA TRP A 372 -2.27 2.50 27.46
C TRP A 372 -1.80 2.15 26.03
N LEU A 373 -0.49 1.96 25.82
CA LEU A 373 0.07 1.54 24.54
C LEU A 373 -0.42 0.14 24.14
N LEU A 374 -0.46 -0.80 25.09
CA LEU A 374 -1.03 -2.12 24.85
C LEU A 374 -2.49 -1.99 24.41
N GLU A 375 -3.29 -1.16 25.08
CA GLU A 375 -4.68 -0.92 24.69
C GLU A 375 -4.80 -0.33 23.27
N GLN A 376 -3.93 0.62 22.90
CA GLN A 376 -3.91 1.14 21.52
C GLN A 376 -3.63 0.04 20.48
N VAL A 377 -2.79 -0.93 20.81
CA VAL A 377 -2.50 -2.09 19.95
C VAL A 377 -3.70 -3.05 19.90
N ARG A 378 -4.35 -3.30 21.04
CA ARG A 378 -5.49 -4.21 21.16
C ARG A 378 -6.76 -3.72 20.46
N GLN A 379 -6.87 -2.42 20.18
CA GLN A 379 -7.89 -1.89 19.26
C GLN A 379 -7.85 -2.55 17.86
N HIS A 380 -6.77 -3.24 17.51
CA HIS A 380 -6.64 -3.99 16.26
C HIS A 380 -7.02 -5.48 16.38
N ASP A 381 -7.44 -5.96 17.56
CA ASP A 381 -7.81 -7.37 17.79
C ASP A 381 -8.95 -7.83 16.86
N ALA A 382 -9.98 -7.00 16.68
CA ALA A 382 -11.08 -7.27 15.75
C ALA A 382 -10.59 -7.40 14.30
N TYR A 383 -9.59 -6.60 13.92
CA TYR A 383 -9.01 -6.68 12.58
C TYR A 383 -8.23 -7.98 12.40
N PHE A 384 -7.38 -8.36 13.38
CA PHE A 384 -6.69 -9.64 13.37
C PHE A 384 -7.66 -10.83 13.36
N ALA A 385 -8.78 -10.75 14.07
CA ALA A 385 -9.82 -11.77 14.05
C ALA A 385 -10.43 -11.92 12.65
N LYS A 386 -10.81 -10.82 11.99
CA LYS A 386 -11.31 -10.83 10.60
C LYS A 386 -10.30 -11.43 9.62
N LEU A 387 -9.02 -11.09 9.76
CA LEU A 387 -7.95 -11.64 8.91
C LEU A 387 -7.71 -13.14 9.10
N ARG A 388 -8.11 -13.71 10.24
CA ARG A 388 -8.03 -15.16 10.51
C ARG A 388 -9.33 -15.90 10.19
N GLY A 389 -10.41 -15.17 9.87
CA GLY A 389 -11.67 -15.76 9.42
C GLY A 389 -11.59 -16.31 7.99
N SER A 390 -12.68 -16.93 7.54
CA SER A 390 -12.82 -17.50 6.19
C SER A 390 -13.47 -16.55 5.18
N GLU A 391 -13.88 -15.34 5.59
CA GLU A 391 -14.59 -14.37 4.74
C GLU A 391 -13.70 -13.73 3.66
N LEU A 392 -12.39 -13.71 3.88
CA LEU A 392 -11.43 -13.03 3.01
C LEU A 392 -10.50 -14.03 2.31
N PRO A 393 -10.29 -13.89 0.99
CA PRO A 393 -9.27 -14.68 0.30
C PRO A 393 -7.88 -14.49 0.93
N LEU A 394 -7.09 -15.55 1.00
CA LEU A 394 -5.78 -15.57 1.66
C LEU A 394 -4.79 -14.57 1.06
N HIS A 395 -4.84 -14.37 -0.26
CA HIS A 395 -4.02 -13.36 -0.92
C HIS A 395 -4.36 -11.96 -0.40
N THR A 396 -5.66 -11.64 -0.27
CA THR A 396 -6.15 -10.38 0.32
C THR A 396 -5.73 -10.25 1.78
N VAL A 397 -5.84 -11.33 2.57
CA VAL A 397 -5.38 -11.39 3.97
C VAL A 397 -3.90 -11.03 4.07
N PHE A 398 -3.04 -11.65 3.25
CA PHE A 398 -1.60 -11.40 3.26
C PHE A 398 -1.26 -9.94 2.93
N VAL A 399 -1.89 -9.41 1.87
CA VAL A 399 -1.67 -8.03 1.44
C VAL A 399 -2.09 -7.05 2.52
N LEU A 400 -3.23 -7.28 3.18
CA LEU A 400 -3.71 -6.47 4.29
C LEU A 400 -2.77 -6.55 5.50
N LEU A 401 -2.31 -7.76 5.86
CA LEU A 401 -1.36 -7.96 6.94
C LEU A 401 -0.06 -7.16 6.70
N ARG A 402 0.55 -7.31 5.52
CA ARG A 402 1.83 -6.68 5.18
C ARG A 402 1.73 -5.17 4.97
N ALA A 403 0.72 -4.72 4.22
CA ALA A 403 0.64 -3.33 3.72
C ALA A 403 -0.33 -2.43 4.50
N SER A 404 -1.11 -2.98 5.43
CA SER A 404 -2.05 -2.20 6.27
C SER A 404 -1.88 -2.46 7.77
N VAL A 405 -1.73 -3.72 8.21
CA VAL A 405 -1.59 -4.03 9.64
C VAL A 405 -0.23 -3.55 10.15
N LEU A 406 0.88 -4.02 9.58
CA LEU A 406 2.23 -3.65 10.06
C LEU A 406 2.48 -2.14 10.15
N PRO A 407 2.12 -1.31 9.14
CA PRO A 407 2.36 0.12 9.22
C PRO A 407 1.67 0.83 10.40
N ARG A 408 0.64 0.24 11.02
CA ARG A 408 -0.07 0.83 12.17
C ARG A 408 0.81 1.04 13.39
N MET A 409 1.82 0.21 13.57
CA MET A 409 2.77 0.36 14.66
C MET A 409 3.78 1.49 14.43
N THR A 410 3.98 1.93 13.18
CA THR A 410 5.06 2.86 12.82
C THR A 410 5.07 4.13 13.65
N PHE A 411 3.89 4.71 13.89
CA PHE A 411 3.81 5.93 14.70
C PHE A 411 4.20 5.67 16.17
N LEU A 412 3.68 4.61 16.79
CA LEU A 412 4.01 4.26 18.17
C LEU A 412 5.50 3.94 18.36
N LEU A 413 6.10 3.21 17.42
CA LEU A 413 7.53 2.89 17.41
C LEU A 413 8.42 4.13 17.33
N ARG A 414 7.94 5.20 16.70
CA ARG A 414 8.66 6.47 16.55
C ARG A 414 8.55 7.36 17.79
N THR A 415 7.48 7.26 18.55
CA THR A 415 7.18 8.23 19.62
C THR A 415 7.35 7.70 21.04
N HIS A 416 7.73 6.43 21.22
CA HIS A 416 7.87 5.78 22.53
C HIS A 416 9.19 5.01 22.64
N THR A 417 9.64 4.77 23.87
CA THR A 417 10.87 3.99 24.11
C THR A 417 10.61 2.49 23.97
N PRO A 418 11.67 1.68 23.74
CA PRO A 418 11.55 0.22 23.74
C PRO A 418 10.94 -0.32 25.06
N GLU A 419 11.31 0.28 26.19
CA GLU A 419 10.80 -0.06 27.51
C GLU A 419 9.28 0.17 27.62
N GLU A 420 8.80 1.33 27.16
CA GLU A 420 7.37 1.68 27.15
C GLU A 420 6.58 0.72 26.24
N LEU A 421 7.17 0.30 25.12
CA LEU A 421 6.52 -0.50 24.09
C LEU A 421 6.58 -2.02 24.30
N ARG A 422 7.43 -2.51 25.21
CA ARG A 422 7.84 -3.92 25.31
C ARG A 422 6.68 -4.92 25.23
N GLU A 423 5.63 -4.72 26.02
CA GLU A 423 4.48 -5.63 26.03
C GLU A 423 3.64 -5.50 24.75
N ALA A 424 3.41 -4.27 24.30
CA ALA A 424 2.60 -3.97 23.12
C ALA A 424 3.19 -4.55 21.82
N VAL A 425 4.52 -4.42 21.61
CA VAL A 425 5.18 -4.94 20.40
C VAL A 425 5.25 -6.46 20.38
N ARG A 426 5.48 -7.11 21.53
CA ARG A 426 5.44 -8.58 21.66
C ARG A 426 4.06 -9.14 21.38
N TYR A 427 3.04 -8.50 21.94
CA TYR A 427 1.65 -8.86 21.67
C TYR A 427 1.34 -8.75 20.18
N PHE A 428 1.69 -7.63 19.56
CA PHE A 428 1.45 -7.40 18.14
C PHE A 428 2.17 -8.40 17.23
N ASP A 429 3.47 -8.65 17.46
CA ASP A 429 4.25 -9.63 16.71
C ASP A 429 3.65 -11.04 16.84
N ALA A 430 3.18 -11.42 18.04
CA ALA A 430 2.47 -12.68 18.24
C ALA A 430 1.16 -12.76 17.44
N GLN A 431 0.41 -11.66 17.30
CA GLN A 431 -0.79 -11.63 16.44
C GLN A 431 -0.44 -11.79 14.96
N VAL A 432 0.62 -11.12 14.48
CA VAL A 432 1.12 -11.26 13.10
C VAL A 432 1.53 -12.71 12.82
N GLN A 433 2.29 -13.32 13.74
CA GLN A 433 2.70 -14.72 13.63
C GLN A 433 1.49 -15.67 13.57
N ARG A 434 0.53 -15.54 14.49
CA ARG A 434 -0.69 -16.39 14.50
C ARG A 434 -1.50 -16.24 13.21
N THR A 435 -1.59 -15.04 12.64
CA THR A 435 -2.27 -14.85 11.36
C THR A 435 -1.53 -15.54 10.22
N LEU A 436 -0.18 -15.49 10.20
CA LEU A 436 0.61 -16.22 9.21
C LEU A 436 0.49 -17.75 9.37
N GLU A 437 0.45 -18.25 10.62
CA GLU A 437 0.24 -19.67 10.93
C GLU A 437 -1.13 -20.15 10.44
N ALA A 438 -2.20 -19.36 10.62
CA ALA A 438 -3.53 -19.66 10.09
C ALA A 438 -3.54 -19.80 8.56
N MET A 439 -2.80 -18.93 7.87
CA MET A 439 -2.61 -19.03 6.42
C MET A 439 -1.77 -20.23 6.00
N ALA A 440 -0.95 -20.79 6.90
CA ALA A 440 -0.08 -21.94 6.68
C ALA A 440 -0.64 -23.26 7.26
N TYR A 441 -1.97 -23.43 7.25
CA TYR A 441 -2.70 -24.59 7.79
C TYR A 441 -2.61 -24.74 9.33
N GLN A 442 -2.59 -23.63 10.07
CA GLN A 442 -2.43 -23.63 11.53
C GLN A 442 -1.16 -24.35 11.99
N ARG A 443 -0.12 -24.36 11.16
CA ARG A 443 1.17 -25.00 11.46
C ARG A 443 2.09 -23.99 12.12
N ALA A 444 2.65 -24.37 13.27
CA ALA A 444 3.74 -23.60 13.87
C ALA A 444 4.88 -23.43 12.87
N LEU A 445 5.42 -22.21 12.77
CA LEU A 445 6.47 -21.90 11.80
C LEU A 445 7.83 -22.42 12.30
N PRO A 446 8.56 -23.24 11.53
CA PRO A 446 9.93 -23.63 11.86
C PRO A 446 10.90 -22.43 11.88
N PRO A 447 12.08 -22.52 12.51
CA PRO A 447 13.03 -21.40 12.62
C PRO A 447 13.39 -20.73 11.29
N VAL A 448 13.62 -21.53 10.23
CA VAL A 448 13.88 -21.02 8.87
C VAL A 448 12.69 -20.20 8.33
N ALA A 449 11.46 -20.69 8.54
CA ALA A 449 10.26 -19.99 8.10
C ALA A 449 10.02 -18.69 8.89
N GLN A 450 10.31 -18.68 10.20
CA GLN A 450 10.21 -17.47 11.03
C GLN A 450 11.17 -16.38 10.54
N LEU A 451 12.42 -16.74 10.20
CA LEU A 451 13.39 -15.78 9.61
C LEU A 451 12.94 -15.30 8.23
N LEU A 452 12.51 -16.21 7.34
CA LEU A 452 11.99 -15.86 6.01
C LEU A 452 10.78 -14.93 6.08
N ALA A 453 9.92 -15.09 7.08
CA ALA A 453 8.78 -14.20 7.27
C ALA A 453 9.23 -12.74 7.51
N LYS A 454 10.27 -12.55 8.33
CA LYS A 454 10.79 -11.22 8.72
C LYS A 454 11.58 -10.54 7.59
N ILE A 455 12.35 -11.30 6.82
CA ILE A 455 13.20 -10.78 5.72
C ILE A 455 12.36 -10.04 4.67
N PRO A 456 12.80 -8.88 4.17
CA PRO A 456 12.08 -8.14 3.14
C PRO A 456 11.87 -8.94 1.86
N MET A 457 10.77 -8.65 1.15
CA MET A 457 10.45 -9.32 -0.11
C MET A 457 11.56 -9.16 -1.18
N ALA A 458 12.28 -8.03 -1.17
CA ALA A 458 13.42 -7.78 -2.06
C ALA A 458 14.57 -8.78 -1.87
N ASP A 459 14.71 -9.34 -0.68
CA ASP A 459 15.72 -10.34 -0.32
C ASP A 459 15.11 -11.76 -0.22
N GLY A 460 13.91 -11.95 -0.77
CA GLY A 460 13.28 -13.27 -0.93
C GLY A 460 12.35 -13.70 0.20
N GLY A 461 12.20 -12.91 1.27
CA GLY A 461 11.29 -13.17 2.39
C GLY A 461 9.85 -12.67 2.17
N LEU A 462 9.08 -12.48 3.25
CA LEU A 462 7.69 -11.95 3.22
C LEU A 462 7.57 -10.47 3.63
N GLY A 463 8.60 -9.91 4.26
CA GLY A 463 8.63 -8.52 4.73
C GLY A 463 7.79 -8.24 5.97
N LEU A 464 7.50 -9.28 6.77
CA LEU A 464 6.79 -9.17 8.04
C LEU A 464 7.76 -8.92 9.20
N ARG A 465 8.46 -7.77 9.15
CA ARG A 465 9.49 -7.42 10.14
C ARG A 465 8.93 -7.38 11.57
N SER A 466 9.72 -7.85 12.52
CA SER A 466 9.39 -7.78 13.95
C SER A 466 9.30 -6.33 14.41
N GLN A 467 8.18 -5.97 15.03
CA GLN A 467 8.01 -4.65 15.62
C GLN A 467 8.85 -4.52 16.89
N GLU A 468 9.14 -5.61 17.61
CA GLU A 468 10.06 -5.60 18.76
C GLU A 468 11.49 -5.20 18.33
N GLU A 469 12.04 -5.80 17.27
CA GLU A 469 13.37 -5.45 16.77
C GLU A 469 13.42 -4.02 16.22
N MET A 470 12.34 -3.55 15.57
CA MET A 470 12.27 -2.17 15.08
C MET A 470 12.15 -1.16 16.22
N ALA A 471 11.49 -1.50 17.33
CA ALA A 471 11.32 -0.61 18.48
C ALA A 471 12.67 -0.18 19.08
N ALA A 472 13.70 -1.03 18.99
CA ALA A 472 15.01 -0.80 19.57
C ALA A 472 15.72 0.48 19.09
N PHE A 473 15.39 0.99 17.91
CA PHE A 473 16.06 2.16 17.34
C PHE A 473 15.13 3.21 16.70
N THR A 474 13.86 2.88 16.46
CA THR A 474 12.99 3.73 15.62
C THR A 474 12.73 5.11 16.22
N SER A 475 12.57 5.21 17.54
CA SER A 475 12.35 6.50 18.21
C SER A 475 13.56 7.43 18.15
N ALA A 476 14.78 6.87 18.17
CA ALA A 476 16.02 7.62 18.01
C ALA A 476 16.26 8.11 16.56
N CYS A 477 15.55 7.54 15.58
CA CYS A 477 15.69 7.90 14.17
C CYS A 477 14.65 8.93 13.69
N VAL A 478 13.79 9.44 14.58
CA VAL A 478 12.74 10.40 14.20
C VAL A 478 13.36 11.68 13.66
N GLY A 479 12.91 12.11 12.49
CA GLY A 479 13.50 13.23 11.75
C GLY A 479 14.68 12.84 10.84
N ASP A 480 15.24 11.63 10.97
CA ASP A 480 16.33 11.13 10.14
C ASP A 480 15.93 9.82 9.43
N SER A 481 15.33 9.99 8.24
CA SER A 481 14.94 8.85 7.42
C SER A 481 16.13 8.03 6.89
N ALA A 482 17.33 8.63 6.78
CA ALA A 482 18.52 7.91 6.32
C ALA A 482 19.04 6.97 7.43
N LEU A 483 19.10 7.47 8.66
CA LEU A 483 19.45 6.66 9.83
C LEU A 483 18.45 5.51 10.05
N GLN A 484 17.14 5.78 9.97
CA GLN A 484 16.11 4.73 10.05
C GLN A 484 16.37 3.64 8.99
N ARG A 485 16.56 4.02 7.72
CA ARG A 485 16.83 3.07 6.63
C ARG A 485 18.10 2.27 6.88
N SER A 486 19.16 2.91 7.38
CA SER A 486 20.43 2.25 7.69
C SER A 486 20.27 1.21 8.80
N ARG A 487 19.60 1.57 9.90
CA ARG A 487 19.36 0.67 11.04
C ARG A 487 18.42 -0.49 10.66
N THR A 488 17.36 -0.23 9.91
CA THR A 488 16.49 -1.30 9.37
C THR A 488 17.27 -2.25 8.46
N ARG A 489 18.13 -1.74 7.57
CA ARG A 489 18.98 -2.59 6.71
C ARG A 489 19.97 -3.42 7.51
N ALA A 490 20.51 -2.91 8.62
CA ALA A 490 21.42 -3.67 9.47
C ALA A 490 20.72 -4.90 10.07
N VAL A 491 19.49 -4.73 10.58
CA VAL A 491 18.66 -5.86 11.07
C VAL A 491 18.33 -6.84 9.94
N ASP A 492 17.90 -6.33 8.77
CA ASP A 492 17.60 -7.19 7.61
C ASP A 492 18.82 -8.02 7.18
N THR A 493 20.01 -7.41 7.20
CA THR A 493 21.29 -8.08 6.86
C THR A 493 21.62 -9.18 7.86
N GLN A 494 21.46 -8.91 9.15
CA GLN A 494 21.67 -9.91 10.20
C GLN A 494 20.75 -11.12 10.05
N HIS A 495 19.46 -10.91 9.76
CA HIS A 495 18.53 -12.02 9.49
C HIS A 495 18.91 -12.81 8.24
N LEU A 496 19.33 -12.12 7.18
CA LEU A 496 19.74 -12.76 5.94
C LEU A 496 21.03 -13.59 6.11
N GLU A 497 21.99 -13.11 6.90
CA GLU A 497 23.20 -13.86 7.26
C GLU A 497 22.87 -15.10 8.10
N ALA A 498 22.05 -14.96 9.13
CA ALA A 498 21.58 -16.09 9.94
C ALA A 498 20.85 -17.13 9.07
N LEU A 499 19.99 -16.68 8.15
CA LEU A 499 19.30 -17.57 7.21
C LEU A 499 20.29 -18.29 6.29
N ARG A 500 21.28 -17.58 5.73
CA ARG A 500 22.31 -18.18 4.86
C ARG A 500 23.14 -19.23 5.60
N GLN A 501 23.46 -19.01 6.87
CA GLN A 501 24.14 -19.99 7.70
C GLN A 501 23.30 -21.26 7.86
N LEU A 502 22.01 -21.13 8.19
CA LEU A 502 21.08 -22.26 8.30
C LEU A 502 20.90 -23.02 6.97
N LEU A 503 20.96 -22.31 5.84
CA LEU A 503 20.81 -22.89 4.50
C LEU A 503 22.15 -23.30 3.86
N SER A 504 23.28 -23.20 4.57
CA SER A 504 24.63 -23.34 3.98
C SER A 504 24.83 -24.66 3.21
N GLN A 505 24.23 -25.75 3.67
CA GLN A 505 24.30 -27.08 3.05
C GLN A 505 23.15 -27.38 2.06
N ASP A 506 22.15 -26.49 1.94
CA ASP A 506 21.00 -26.65 1.05
C ASP A 506 21.06 -25.69 -0.15
N THR A 507 21.87 -26.06 -1.14
CA THR A 507 22.02 -25.29 -2.39
C THR A 507 20.71 -25.13 -3.17
N ALA A 508 19.75 -26.04 -3.03
CA ALA A 508 18.47 -25.93 -3.70
C ALA A 508 17.63 -24.81 -3.09
N SER A 509 17.53 -24.76 -1.77
CA SER A 509 16.84 -23.70 -1.04
C SER A 509 17.50 -22.33 -1.24
N GLN A 510 18.83 -22.25 -1.31
CA GLN A 510 19.53 -21.00 -1.64
C GLN A 510 19.13 -20.46 -3.04
N ARG A 511 19.01 -21.32 -4.05
CA ARG A 511 18.55 -20.90 -5.39
C ARG A 511 17.09 -20.47 -5.39
N VAL A 512 16.22 -21.15 -4.64
CA VAL A 512 14.82 -20.75 -4.47
C VAL A 512 14.73 -19.37 -3.80
N LEU A 513 15.51 -19.13 -2.75
CA LEU A 513 15.59 -17.83 -2.08
C LEU A 513 15.99 -16.72 -3.05
N ARG A 514 17.02 -16.92 -3.88
CA ARG A 514 17.43 -15.96 -4.91
C ARG A 514 16.32 -15.67 -5.92
N SER A 515 15.62 -16.70 -6.38
CA SER A 515 14.53 -16.54 -7.35
C SER A 515 13.34 -15.76 -6.75
N ASN A 516 13.11 -15.92 -5.43
CA ASN A 516 12.08 -15.19 -4.69
C ASN A 516 12.34 -13.67 -4.57
N CYS A 517 13.57 -13.19 -4.85
CA CYS A 517 13.93 -11.77 -4.90
C CYS A 517 13.40 -11.06 -6.16
N SER A 518 13.03 -11.82 -7.19
CA SER A 518 12.65 -11.27 -8.50
C SER A 518 11.35 -10.46 -8.47
N GLY A 519 11.13 -9.59 -9.48
CA GLY A 519 9.92 -8.78 -9.59
C GLY A 519 8.63 -9.60 -9.64
N GLY A 520 8.58 -10.63 -10.50
CA GLY A 520 7.39 -11.48 -10.66
C GLY A 520 7.09 -12.32 -9.42
N ALA A 521 8.11 -12.92 -8.78
CA ALA A 521 7.91 -13.67 -7.54
C ALA A 521 7.41 -12.80 -6.37
N ARG A 522 7.87 -11.55 -6.28
CA ARG A 522 7.37 -10.58 -5.30
C ARG A 522 5.94 -10.14 -5.60
N ARG A 523 5.60 -10.00 -6.89
CA ARG A 523 4.29 -9.52 -7.32
C ARG A 523 3.15 -10.38 -6.81
N ALA A 524 3.30 -11.70 -6.82
CA ALA A 524 2.32 -12.66 -6.30
C ALA A 524 1.92 -12.45 -4.81
N PHE A 525 2.75 -11.74 -4.05
CA PHE A 525 2.53 -11.43 -2.63
C PHE A 525 2.30 -9.93 -2.37
N ALA A 526 2.64 -9.07 -3.34
CA ALA A 526 2.68 -7.64 -3.15
C ALA A 526 1.56 -6.89 -3.86
N ASP A 527 1.10 -7.41 -5.00
CA ASP A 527 0.18 -6.73 -5.91
C ASP A 527 -1.26 -7.20 -5.71
N PRO A 528 -2.15 -6.35 -5.16
CA PRO A 528 -3.55 -6.71 -4.94
C PRO A 528 -4.30 -7.09 -6.22
N ALA A 529 -3.86 -6.63 -7.39
CA ALA A 529 -4.48 -6.92 -8.68
C ALA A 529 -4.24 -8.38 -9.13
N MET A 530 -3.30 -9.10 -8.51
CA MET A 530 -3.00 -10.49 -8.87
C MET A 530 -4.16 -11.45 -8.59
N ARG A 531 -5.04 -11.17 -7.61
CA ARG A 531 -6.21 -11.99 -7.24
C ARG A 531 -5.92 -13.51 -7.22
N VAL A 532 -4.79 -13.92 -6.65
CA VAL A 532 -4.41 -15.33 -6.60
C VAL A 532 -5.40 -16.09 -5.70
N PRO A 533 -6.05 -17.18 -6.16
CA PRO A 533 -6.94 -17.95 -5.31
C PRO A 533 -6.21 -18.63 -4.15
N ASP A 534 -6.98 -19.06 -3.16
CA ASP A 534 -6.46 -19.52 -1.88
C ASP A 534 -5.52 -20.72 -1.99
N VAL A 535 -5.86 -21.73 -2.81
CA VAL A 535 -5.03 -22.93 -2.95
C VAL A 535 -3.67 -22.62 -3.61
N PRO A 536 -3.60 -22.00 -4.80
CA PRO A 536 -2.33 -21.57 -5.37
C PRO A 536 -1.54 -20.61 -4.47
N PHE A 537 -2.21 -19.66 -3.82
CA PHE A 537 -1.54 -18.70 -2.94
C PHE A 537 -0.94 -19.39 -1.71
N ARG A 538 -1.67 -20.30 -1.07
CA ARG A 538 -1.20 -21.06 0.09
C ARG A 538 -0.02 -21.94 -0.27
N LEU A 539 -0.07 -22.63 -1.41
CA LEU A 539 1.05 -23.43 -1.89
C LEU A 539 2.28 -22.55 -2.18
N ALA A 540 2.10 -21.38 -2.79
CA ALA A 540 3.17 -20.42 -3.00
C ALA A 540 3.77 -19.93 -1.67
N LEU A 541 2.92 -19.63 -0.68
CA LEU A 541 3.31 -19.20 0.66
C LEU A 541 4.17 -20.27 1.36
N LEU A 542 3.72 -21.53 1.36
CA LEU A 542 4.45 -22.63 1.96
C LEU A 542 5.81 -22.85 1.29
N GLN A 543 5.85 -22.84 -0.05
CA GLN A 543 7.11 -22.96 -0.78
C GLN A 543 8.05 -21.77 -0.52
N ARG A 544 7.53 -20.54 -0.42
CA ARG A 544 8.32 -19.34 -0.11
C ARG A 544 8.89 -19.38 1.31
N LEU A 545 8.14 -19.92 2.27
CA LEU A 545 8.58 -20.17 3.64
C LEU A 545 9.43 -21.44 3.80
N MET A 546 9.69 -22.16 2.71
CA MET A 546 10.39 -23.46 2.71
C MET A 546 9.73 -24.51 3.62
N ILE A 547 8.42 -24.38 3.84
CA ILE A 547 7.61 -25.36 4.55
C ILE A 547 7.18 -26.44 3.55
N ARG A 548 7.31 -27.71 3.95
CA ARG A 548 6.87 -28.83 3.11
C ARG A 548 5.36 -28.72 2.84
N VAL A 549 4.97 -28.72 1.56
CA VAL A 549 3.57 -28.58 1.14
C VAL A 549 2.77 -29.83 1.51
N LEU A 550 3.30 -31.00 1.18
CA LEU A 550 2.68 -32.29 1.48
C LEU A 550 3.17 -32.85 2.83
N PRO A 551 2.39 -33.72 3.48
CA PRO A 551 2.80 -34.42 4.70
C PRO A 551 4.17 -35.11 4.60
N SER A 552 4.85 -35.32 5.73
CA SER A 552 6.22 -35.84 5.76
C SER A 552 6.36 -37.27 5.23
N ASP A 553 5.31 -38.06 5.40
CA ASP A 553 5.15 -39.44 4.96
C ASP A 553 4.71 -39.55 3.49
N ALA A 554 4.14 -38.49 2.90
CA ALA A 554 3.70 -38.49 1.50
C ALA A 554 4.80 -38.95 0.54
N ARG A 555 4.42 -39.83 -0.40
CA ARG A 555 5.29 -40.35 -1.47
C ARG A 555 4.84 -39.81 -2.82
N CYS A 556 5.81 -39.52 -3.67
CA CYS A 556 5.59 -39.10 -5.04
C CYS A 556 5.06 -40.26 -5.89
N VAL A 557 4.48 -39.95 -7.05
CA VAL A 557 4.06 -40.94 -8.07
C VAL A 557 5.18 -41.89 -8.52
N CYS A 558 6.45 -41.55 -8.27
CA CYS A 558 7.60 -42.41 -8.56
C CYS A 558 8.09 -43.23 -7.35
N GLY A 559 7.44 -43.11 -6.19
CA GLY A 559 7.78 -43.80 -4.94
C GLY A 559 8.72 -43.05 -3.99
N GLU A 560 9.41 -42.00 -4.45
CA GLU A 560 10.33 -41.19 -3.63
C GLU A 560 9.59 -40.29 -2.63
N PRO A 561 10.25 -39.83 -1.53
CA PRO A 561 9.66 -38.85 -0.62
C PRO A 561 9.20 -37.58 -1.35
N ALA A 562 7.93 -37.20 -1.16
CA ALA A 562 7.32 -36.03 -1.80
C ALA A 562 7.75 -34.69 -1.15
N THR A 563 9.06 -34.43 -1.15
CA THR A 563 9.61 -33.13 -0.77
C THR A 563 9.27 -32.06 -1.81
N ASN A 564 9.24 -30.79 -1.42
CA ASN A 564 9.01 -29.68 -2.36
C ASN A 564 9.98 -29.73 -3.55
N HIS A 565 11.26 -30.05 -3.30
CA HIS A 565 12.25 -30.22 -4.35
C HIS A 565 11.91 -31.37 -5.29
N HIS A 566 11.56 -32.54 -4.75
CA HIS A 566 11.30 -33.73 -5.54
C HIS A 566 10.05 -33.55 -6.41
N VAL A 567 8.94 -33.04 -5.87
CA VAL A 567 7.70 -32.82 -6.65
C VAL A 567 7.96 -31.90 -7.85
N ASN A 568 8.70 -30.80 -7.64
CA ASN A 568 9.05 -29.88 -8.72
C ASN A 568 10.04 -30.47 -9.75
N THR A 569 10.75 -31.57 -9.43
CA THR A 569 11.83 -32.12 -10.27
C THR A 569 11.57 -33.55 -10.79
N CYS A 570 10.55 -34.25 -10.28
CA CYS A 570 10.15 -35.60 -10.69
C CYS A 570 9.75 -35.73 -12.17
N ALA A 571 10.45 -36.58 -12.92
CA ALA A 571 10.19 -36.83 -14.34
C ALA A 571 8.85 -37.53 -14.62
N ARG A 572 8.27 -38.23 -13.63
CA ARG A 572 6.97 -38.91 -13.77
C ARG A 572 5.77 -37.94 -13.73
N LEU A 573 5.98 -36.68 -13.38
CA LEU A 573 4.95 -35.63 -13.39
C LEU A 573 4.94 -34.84 -14.71
N GLY A 574 5.29 -35.50 -15.83
CA GLY A 574 5.41 -34.86 -17.15
C GLY A 574 4.13 -34.16 -17.60
N ALA A 575 2.98 -34.84 -17.49
CA ALA A 575 1.68 -34.30 -17.92
C ALA A 575 1.31 -32.99 -17.20
N ALA A 576 1.43 -32.94 -15.88
CA ALA A 576 1.15 -31.73 -15.09
C ALA A 576 2.08 -30.55 -15.45
N ARG A 577 3.33 -30.84 -15.84
CA ARG A 577 4.26 -29.79 -16.31
C ARG A 577 3.91 -29.28 -17.70
N ILE A 578 3.49 -30.17 -18.61
CA ILE A 578 3.03 -29.80 -19.94
C ILE A 578 1.80 -28.90 -19.80
N TYR A 579 0.85 -29.25 -18.92
CA TYR A 579 -0.30 -28.39 -18.62
C TYR A 579 0.12 -26.99 -18.17
N ARG A 580 1.03 -26.89 -17.19
CA ARG A 580 1.53 -25.58 -16.71
C ARG A 580 2.22 -24.78 -17.83
N HIS A 581 2.98 -25.44 -18.70
CA HIS A 581 3.61 -24.81 -19.85
C HIS A 581 2.55 -24.27 -20.82
N ASN A 582 1.55 -25.09 -21.17
CA ASN A 582 0.46 -24.70 -22.08
C ASN A 582 -0.35 -23.53 -21.52
N ALA A 583 -0.63 -23.51 -20.21
CA ALA A 583 -1.35 -22.39 -19.58
C ALA A 583 -0.58 -21.06 -19.72
N VAL A 584 0.74 -21.07 -19.55
CA VAL A 584 1.59 -19.89 -19.78
C VAL A 584 1.58 -19.47 -21.26
N LEU A 585 1.64 -20.44 -22.17
CA LEU A 585 1.55 -20.21 -23.62
C LEU A 585 0.21 -19.60 -24.02
N ASP A 586 -0.89 -20.11 -23.48
CA ASP A 586 -2.26 -19.64 -23.73
C ASP A 586 -2.46 -18.20 -23.20
N ALA A 587 -1.92 -17.88 -22.02
CA ALA A 587 -1.95 -16.53 -21.48
C ALA A 587 -1.18 -15.54 -22.37
N LEU A 588 -0.03 -15.94 -22.90
CA LEU A 588 0.75 -15.13 -23.84
C LEU A 588 0.01 -14.94 -25.17
N GLU A 589 -0.58 -16.01 -25.70
CA GLU A 589 -1.36 -15.96 -26.93
C GLU A 589 -2.56 -15.01 -26.80
N LEU A 590 -3.35 -15.15 -25.73
CA LEU A 590 -4.51 -14.30 -25.46
C LEU A 590 -4.10 -12.83 -25.40
N TRP A 591 -3.03 -12.52 -24.68
CA TRP A 591 -2.49 -11.16 -24.59
C TRP A 591 -2.07 -10.60 -25.94
N CYS A 592 -1.32 -11.39 -26.76
CA CYS A 592 -0.93 -10.98 -28.10
C CYS A 592 -2.15 -10.67 -28.98
N ARG A 593 -3.20 -11.48 -28.91
CA ARG A 593 -4.46 -11.24 -29.65
C ARG A 593 -5.19 -10.00 -29.17
N GLN A 594 -5.26 -9.77 -27.85
CA GLN A 594 -5.91 -8.58 -27.27
C GLN A 594 -5.26 -7.27 -27.70
N ILE A 595 -3.95 -7.25 -27.91
CA ILE A 595 -3.21 -6.07 -28.39
C ILE A 595 -3.11 -6.03 -29.93
N GLY A 596 -3.87 -6.87 -30.63
CA GLY A 596 -4.07 -6.79 -32.09
C GLY A 596 -3.11 -7.58 -32.96
N TYR A 597 -2.38 -8.56 -32.42
CA TYR A 597 -1.56 -9.48 -33.22
C TYR A 597 -2.33 -10.72 -33.64
N SER A 598 -1.96 -11.24 -34.82
CA SER A 598 -2.30 -12.61 -35.21
C SER A 598 -1.30 -13.59 -34.60
N THR A 599 -1.78 -14.73 -34.12
CA THR A 599 -0.95 -15.74 -33.46
C THR A 599 -1.11 -17.12 -34.08
N ALA A 600 -0.05 -17.93 -34.05
CA ALA A 600 -0.11 -19.34 -34.40
C ALA A 600 0.72 -20.16 -33.40
N LYS A 601 0.12 -21.20 -32.82
CA LYS A 601 0.77 -22.10 -31.87
C LYS A 601 1.39 -23.32 -32.54
N GLU A 602 2.42 -23.89 -31.91
CA GLU A 602 2.97 -25.22 -32.25
C GLU A 602 3.37 -25.35 -33.72
N VAL A 603 3.99 -24.30 -34.28
CA VAL A 603 4.31 -24.23 -35.71
C VAL A 603 5.58 -25.01 -36.01
N LEU A 604 5.54 -25.89 -37.01
CA LEU A 604 6.70 -26.69 -37.41
C LEU A 604 7.84 -25.81 -37.92
N ARG A 605 9.08 -26.17 -37.55
CA ARG A 605 10.31 -25.48 -37.95
C ARG A 605 10.55 -25.47 -39.45
N GLY A 606 10.07 -26.49 -40.18
CA GLY A 606 10.12 -26.57 -41.64
C GLY A 606 11.46 -27.01 -42.24
N ASP A 607 12.42 -27.41 -41.41
CA ASP A 607 13.78 -27.86 -41.81
C ASP A 607 13.93 -29.39 -41.83
N GLY A 608 12.81 -30.12 -41.87
CA GLY A 608 12.78 -31.58 -41.74
C GLY A 608 12.83 -32.08 -40.28
N SER A 609 13.04 -31.21 -39.29
CA SER A 609 12.92 -31.58 -37.87
C SER A 609 11.45 -31.58 -37.41
N GLN A 610 11.13 -32.44 -36.43
CA GLN A 610 9.83 -32.45 -35.75
C GLN A 610 9.71 -31.36 -34.67
N ARG A 611 10.66 -30.43 -34.59
CA ARG A 611 10.65 -29.35 -33.60
C ARG A 611 9.59 -28.32 -33.98
N ARG A 612 8.85 -27.84 -32.98
CA ARG A 612 7.79 -26.85 -33.10
C ARG A 612 8.13 -25.63 -32.27
N ILE A 613 7.88 -24.45 -32.83
CA ILE A 613 7.94 -23.19 -32.09
C ILE A 613 6.59 -23.01 -31.38
N ASP A 614 6.63 -22.70 -30.09
CA ASP A 614 5.42 -22.63 -29.27
C ASP A 614 4.46 -21.54 -29.76
N LEU A 615 4.97 -20.35 -30.09
CA LEU A 615 4.15 -19.23 -30.57
C LEU A 615 4.86 -18.40 -31.63
N LEU A 616 4.16 -18.16 -32.74
CA LEU A 616 4.42 -17.08 -33.69
C LEU A 616 3.46 -15.92 -33.43
N VAL A 617 3.99 -14.70 -33.46
CA VAL A 617 3.24 -13.45 -33.28
C VAL A 617 3.50 -12.56 -34.49
N ASN A 618 2.47 -12.33 -35.29
CA ASN A 618 2.60 -11.66 -36.59
C ASN A 618 1.69 -10.42 -36.67
N SER A 619 2.23 -9.38 -37.30
CA SER A 619 1.52 -8.19 -37.76
C SER A 619 1.99 -7.82 -39.18
N MET A 620 1.46 -6.73 -39.76
CA MET A 620 1.90 -6.26 -41.07
C MET A 620 3.37 -5.81 -41.12
N THR A 621 3.94 -5.38 -39.98
CA THR A 621 5.26 -4.74 -39.92
C THR A 621 6.25 -5.43 -38.98
N ALA A 622 5.79 -6.41 -38.20
CA ALA A 622 6.60 -7.09 -37.20
C ALA A 622 6.22 -8.57 -37.07
N HIS A 623 7.25 -9.43 -37.03
CA HIS A 623 7.13 -10.88 -36.92
C HIS A 623 8.04 -11.39 -35.80
N TYR A 624 7.42 -11.90 -34.74
CA TYR A 624 8.12 -12.42 -33.57
C TYR A 624 7.84 -13.91 -33.38
N ALA A 625 8.76 -14.57 -32.68
CA ALA A 625 8.65 -15.97 -32.31
C ALA A 625 9.15 -16.17 -30.87
N THR A 626 8.49 -17.05 -30.12
CA THR A 626 8.88 -17.37 -28.74
C THR A 626 8.66 -18.83 -28.43
N ASP A 627 9.51 -19.34 -27.55
CA ASP A 627 9.49 -20.69 -27.01
C ASP A 627 9.47 -20.59 -25.47
N VAL A 628 8.47 -21.19 -24.85
CA VAL A 628 8.13 -21.08 -23.43
C VAL A 628 8.91 -22.10 -22.60
N GLY A 629 9.49 -21.65 -21.49
CA GLY A 629 10.22 -22.50 -20.56
C GLY A 629 9.79 -22.24 -19.12
N VAL A 630 9.38 -23.30 -18.40
CA VAL A 630 9.10 -23.22 -16.95
C VAL A 630 10.12 -24.03 -16.16
N CYS A 631 10.92 -23.37 -15.33
CA CYS A 631 12.04 -23.98 -14.61
C CYS A 631 11.90 -23.92 -13.09
N TYR A 632 12.25 -24.99 -12.38
CA TYR A 632 12.35 -24.96 -10.92
C TYR A 632 13.73 -24.43 -10.50
N PRO A 633 13.83 -23.33 -9.72
CA PRO A 633 15.12 -22.75 -9.32
C PRO A 633 16.03 -23.70 -8.55
N GLY A 634 15.47 -24.62 -7.76
CA GLY A 634 16.24 -25.56 -6.97
C GLY A 634 16.90 -26.69 -7.77
N ARG A 635 16.68 -26.77 -9.10
CA ARG A 635 17.19 -27.87 -9.95
C ARG A 635 18.71 -27.99 -9.89
N ARG A 636 19.21 -29.22 -9.67
CA ARG A 636 20.65 -29.49 -9.43
C ARG A 636 21.59 -29.18 -10.61
N ARG A 637 21.09 -29.20 -11.85
CA ARG A 637 21.93 -29.19 -13.07
C ARG A 637 22.64 -27.87 -13.37
N ALA A 638 22.30 -26.75 -12.72
CA ALA A 638 22.98 -25.47 -12.94
C ALA A 638 23.03 -24.55 -11.73
N THR A 639 24.02 -23.66 -11.74
CA THR A 639 24.13 -22.48 -10.86
C THR A 639 23.02 -21.46 -11.13
N ASN A 640 22.63 -21.26 -12.40
CA ASN A 640 21.47 -20.45 -12.79
C ASN A 640 20.56 -21.23 -13.77
N PRO A 641 19.62 -22.05 -13.26
CA PRO A 641 18.77 -22.89 -14.11
C PRO A 641 17.87 -22.12 -15.08
N LEU A 642 17.52 -20.87 -14.76
CA LEU A 642 16.66 -20.04 -15.61
C LEU A 642 17.43 -19.52 -16.83
N GLN A 643 18.63 -19.01 -16.58
CA GLN A 643 19.53 -18.52 -17.63
C GLN A 643 19.97 -19.64 -18.56
N GLN A 644 20.36 -20.80 -18.01
CA GLN A 644 20.76 -21.94 -18.83
C GLN A 644 19.65 -22.36 -19.81
N MET A 645 18.41 -22.49 -19.33
CA MET A 645 17.28 -22.86 -20.19
C MET A 645 17.04 -21.82 -21.30
N ALA A 646 17.22 -20.53 -21.00
CA ALA A 646 17.07 -19.48 -22.00
C ALA A 646 18.19 -19.53 -23.06
N GLU A 647 19.43 -19.78 -22.65
CA GLU A 647 20.58 -19.92 -23.55
C GLU A 647 20.46 -21.16 -24.44
N GLU A 648 19.99 -22.28 -23.90
CA GLU A 648 19.67 -23.50 -24.66
C GLU A 648 18.63 -23.20 -25.75
N LYS A 649 17.51 -22.54 -25.40
CA LYS A 649 16.46 -22.15 -26.38
C LYS A 649 16.97 -21.15 -27.42
N LEU A 650 17.77 -20.16 -27.03
CA LEU A 650 18.39 -19.23 -27.98
C LEU A 650 19.29 -19.97 -28.97
N SER A 651 20.09 -20.92 -28.49
CA SER A 651 20.94 -21.74 -29.35
C SER A 651 20.11 -22.60 -30.30
N ASP A 652 19.03 -23.22 -29.79
CA ASP A 652 18.16 -24.10 -30.58
C ASP A 652 17.48 -23.39 -31.76
N TRP A 653 17.13 -22.11 -31.60
CA TRP A 653 16.36 -21.35 -32.58
C TRP A 653 17.18 -20.32 -33.38
N ARG A 654 18.49 -20.18 -33.12
CA ARG A 654 19.36 -19.19 -33.77
C ARG A 654 19.30 -19.25 -35.29
N ASP A 655 19.58 -20.42 -35.86
CA ASP A 655 19.68 -20.57 -37.33
C ASP A 655 18.32 -20.38 -38.01
N TRP A 656 17.26 -20.89 -37.40
CA TRP A 656 15.89 -20.72 -37.90
C TRP A 656 15.44 -19.26 -37.88
N SER A 657 15.77 -18.51 -36.82
CA SER A 657 15.46 -17.08 -36.72
C SER A 657 16.20 -16.28 -37.80
N ALA A 658 17.48 -16.60 -38.04
CA ALA A 658 18.27 -15.99 -39.11
C ALA A 658 17.70 -16.29 -40.51
N LEU A 659 17.29 -17.54 -40.77
CA LEU A 659 16.72 -17.95 -42.05
C LEU A 659 15.34 -17.34 -42.33
N THR A 660 14.50 -17.20 -41.30
CA THR A 660 13.12 -16.72 -41.46
C THR A 660 12.96 -15.21 -41.33
N GLY A 661 14.00 -14.51 -40.87
CA GLY A 661 13.96 -13.08 -40.55
C GLY A 661 13.07 -12.73 -39.35
N LYS A 662 12.52 -13.72 -38.64
CA LYS A 662 11.65 -13.50 -37.47
C LYS A 662 12.48 -13.24 -36.24
N VAL A 663 12.07 -12.27 -35.43
CA VAL A 663 12.75 -11.95 -34.16
C VAL A 663 12.39 -13.00 -33.11
N PHE A 664 13.34 -13.86 -32.77
CA PHE A 664 13.16 -14.88 -31.73
C PHE A 664 13.60 -14.36 -30.36
N ALA A 665 12.75 -14.56 -29.35
CA ALA A 665 13.09 -14.35 -27.95
C ALA A 665 12.38 -15.39 -27.08
N PRO A 666 13.11 -16.17 -26.25
CA PRO A 666 12.47 -17.18 -25.42
C PRO A 666 11.77 -16.54 -24.22
N LEU A 667 10.61 -17.10 -23.85
CA LEU A 667 9.88 -16.75 -22.64
C LEU A 667 10.22 -17.77 -21.56
N VAL A 668 11.18 -17.45 -20.69
CA VAL A 668 11.55 -18.34 -19.57
C VAL A 668 11.10 -17.75 -18.24
N VAL A 669 10.36 -18.55 -17.47
CA VAL A 669 9.83 -18.22 -16.15
C VAL A 669 10.14 -19.32 -15.12
N SER A 670 10.44 -18.93 -13.89
CA SER A 670 10.64 -19.89 -12.81
C SER A 670 9.32 -20.30 -12.17
N THR A 671 9.28 -21.44 -11.49
CA THR A 671 8.10 -21.86 -10.72
C THR A 671 7.74 -20.91 -9.58
N THR A 672 8.62 -20.00 -9.18
CA THR A 672 8.34 -18.95 -8.19
C THR A 672 7.86 -17.65 -8.82
N GLY A 673 7.92 -17.52 -10.16
CA GLY A 673 7.51 -16.33 -10.91
C GLY A 673 8.66 -15.42 -11.36
N GLU A 674 9.92 -15.84 -11.27
CA GLU A 674 11.05 -15.09 -11.82
C GLU A 674 11.05 -15.16 -13.36
N LEU A 675 11.06 -14.01 -14.03
CA LEU A 675 11.18 -13.92 -15.48
C LEU A 675 12.62 -13.64 -15.88
N TRP A 676 13.07 -14.28 -16.96
CA TRP A 676 14.38 -13.98 -17.54
C TRP A 676 14.42 -12.58 -18.16
N GLY A 677 15.58 -11.90 -18.07
CA GLY A 677 15.69 -10.47 -18.41
C GLY A 677 15.32 -10.11 -19.85
N ASN A 678 15.70 -10.94 -20.83
CA ASN A 678 15.37 -10.65 -22.24
C ASN A 678 13.91 -10.98 -22.59
N THR A 679 13.21 -11.82 -21.81
CA THR A 679 11.75 -11.97 -21.92
C THR A 679 11.06 -10.61 -21.77
N VAL A 680 11.53 -9.78 -20.82
CA VAL A 680 10.96 -8.45 -20.58
C VAL A 680 11.19 -7.53 -21.78
N ARG A 681 12.37 -7.60 -22.40
CA ARG A 681 12.69 -6.81 -23.61
C ARG A 681 11.80 -7.19 -24.79
N PHE A 682 11.57 -8.48 -24.99
CA PHE A 682 10.65 -8.98 -26.00
C PHE A 682 9.23 -8.40 -25.81
N ILE A 683 8.69 -8.48 -24.59
CA ILE A 683 7.37 -7.92 -24.28
C ILE A 683 7.33 -6.42 -24.61
N GLN A 684 8.38 -5.67 -24.28
CA GLN A 684 8.47 -4.24 -24.60
C GLN A 684 8.49 -3.96 -26.10
N GLN A 685 9.15 -4.79 -26.91
CA GLN A 685 9.18 -4.63 -28.36
C GLN A 685 7.81 -4.89 -29.00
N VAL A 686 7.09 -5.91 -28.50
CA VAL A 686 5.74 -6.24 -28.97
C VAL A 686 4.74 -5.14 -28.60
N THR A 687 4.86 -4.52 -27.43
CA THR A 687 3.94 -3.44 -27.01
C THR A 687 4.24 -2.09 -27.66
N ALA A 688 5.47 -1.82 -28.08
CA ALA A 688 5.87 -0.52 -28.62
C ALA A 688 5.46 -0.28 -30.10
N THR A 689 5.04 -1.33 -30.81
CA THR A 689 4.94 -1.32 -32.27
C THR A 689 3.54 -1.02 -32.82
N ARG A 690 2.51 -0.92 -31.97
CA ARG A 690 1.13 -0.59 -32.38
C ARG A 690 0.38 0.25 -31.32
N PRO A 691 -0.58 1.10 -31.72
CA PRO A 691 -1.57 1.66 -30.81
C PRO A 691 -2.37 0.52 -30.16
N ASN A 692 -2.48 0.55 -28.84
CA ASN A 692 -3.09 -0.50 -28.03
C ASN A 692 -4.20 0.14 -27.17
N PRO A 693 -5.33 -0.53 -26.89
CA PRO A 693 -6.29 -0.07 -25.88
C PRO A 693 -5.67 0.21 -24.51
N TYR A 694 -4.51 -0.37 -24.22
CA TYR A 694 -3.73 -0.11 -23.00
C TYR A 694 -2.45 0.68 -23.28
N SER A 695 -1.99 1.43 -22.26
CA SER A 695 -0.62 1.93 -22.24
C SER A 695 0.39 0.78 -22.34
N ALA A 696 1.61 1.07 -22.81
CA ALA A 696 2.66 0.06 -22.92
C ALA A 696 3.03 -0.51 -21.55
N TYR A 697 2.96 0.31 -20.50
CA TYR A 697 3.17 -0.11 -19.12
C TYR A 697 2.11 -1.10 -18.65
N THR A 698 0.83 -0.74 -18.79
CA THR A 698 -0.31 -1.55 -18.34
C THR A 698 -0.37 -2.87 -19.09
N SER A 699 -0.18 -2.86 -20.42
CA SER A 699 -0.15 -4.08 -21.22
C SER A 699 0.93 -5.07 -20.75
N ARG A 700 2.16 -4.60 -20.50
CA ARG A 700 3.23 -5.43 -19.94
C ARG A 700 2.89 -5.93 -18.54
N SER A 701 2.33 -5.06 -17.71
CA SER A 701 1.91 -5.39 -16.35
C SER A 701 0.88 -6.51 -16.36
N GLU A 702 -0.15 -6.45 -17.18
CA GLU A 702 -1.17 -7.49 -17.26
C GLU A 702 -0.60 -8.85 -17.69
N LEU A 703 0.25 -8.88 -18.72
CA LEU A 703 0.89 -10.11 -19.17
C LEU A 703 1.74 -10.76 -18.06
N VAL A 704 2.59 -9.98 -17.39
CA VAL A 704 3.43 -10.50 -16.31
C VAL A 704 2.57 -11.05 -15.17
N GLY A 705 1.44 -10.39 -14.87
CA GLY A 705 0.49 -10.87 -13.87
C GLY A 705 -0.15 -12.20 -14.28
N ALA A 706 -0.61 -12.31 -15.53
CA ALA A 706 -1.19 -13.53 -16.08
C ALA A 706 -0.20 -14.70 -16.06
N ILE A 707 1.03 -14.53 -16.58
CA ILE A 707 2.06 -15.58 -16.57
C ILE A 707 2.33 -16.08 -15.15
N VAL A 708 2.50 -15.17 -14.19
CA VAL A 708 2.77 -15.55 -12.80
C VAL A 708 1.58 -16.30 -12.19
N ARG A 709 0.34 -15.87 -12.46
CA ARG A 709 -0.85 -16.61 -12.02
C ARG A 709 -0.84 -18.04 -12.58
N GLU A 710 -0.67 -18.21 -13.88
CA GLU A 710 -0.71 -19.53 -14.53
C GLU A 710 0.39 -20.47 -14.01
N VAL A 711 1.59 -19.93 -13.73
CA VAL A 711 2.65 -20.70 -13.07
C VAL A 711 2.21 -21.19 -11.69
N LEU A 712 1.58 -20.34 -10.88
CA LEU A 712 1.10 -20.72 -9.55
C LEU A 712 -0.03 -21.75 -9.60
N PHE A 713 -0.98 -21.59 -10.52
CA PHE A 713 -2.03 -22.60 -10.75
C PHE A 713 -1.45 -23.94 -11.20
N GLY A 714 -0.55 -23.92 -12.18
CA GLY A 714 0.11 -25.14 -12.64
C GLY A 714 0.94 -25.81 -11.54
N ASN A 715 1.55 -25.04 -10.63
CA ASN A 715 2.21 -25.61 -9.45
C ASN A 715 1.20 -26.38 -8.58
N THR A 716 0.00 -25.86 -8.37
CA THR A 716 -1.06 -26.56 -7.63
C THR A 716 -1.37 -27.92 -8.24
N LEU A 717 -1.50 -28.00 -9.56
CA LEU A 717 -1.78 -29.27 -10.24
C LEU A 717 -0.67 -30.32 -9.99
N LEU A 718 0.61 -29.91 -10.00
CA LEU A 718 1.72 -30.82 -9.70
C LEU A 718 1.60 -31.44 -8.30
N PHE A 719 1.33 -30.62 -7.28
CA PHE A 719 1.23 -31.09 -5.90
C PHE A 719 -0.07 -31.88 -5.66
N ALA A 720 -1.18 -31.45 -6.24
CA ALA A 720 -2.46 -32.16 -6.17
C ALA A 720 -2.37 -33.56 -6.80
N THR A 721 -1.68 -33.70 -7.94
CA THR A 721 -1.46 -35.00 -8.59
C THR A 721 -0.74 -35.98 -7.65
N VAL A 722 0.27 -35.48 -6.92
CA VAL A 722 1.02 -36.29 -5.96
C VAL A 722 0.15 -36.65 -4.75
N ASP A 723 -0.57 -35.67 -4.19
CA ASP A 723 -1.44 -35.87 -3.04
C ASP A 723 -2.54 -36.90 -3.32
N TRP A 724 -3.26 -36.74 -4.43
CA TRP A 724 -4.29 -37.67 -4.87
C TRP A 724 -3.75 -39.10 -5.05
N THR A 725 -2.61 -39.24 -5.73
CA THR A 725 -1.99 -40.56 -5.94
C THR A 725 -1.57 -41.20 -4.62
N TRP A 726 -0.99 -40.40 -3.72
CA TRP A 726 -0.56 -40.85 -2.40
C TRP A 726 -1.74 -41.32 -1.55
N GLN A 727 -2.82 -40.54 -1.47
CA GLN A 727 -4.01 -40.88 -0.68
C GLN A 727 -4.65 -42.18 -1.17
N ARG A 728 -4.67 -42.41 -2.49
CA ARG A 728 -5.18 -43.66 -3.07
C ARG A 728 -4.31 -44.87 -2.70
N TRP A 729 -2.99 -44.69 -2.65
CA TRP A 729 -2.08 -45.74 -2.18
C TRP A 729 -2.20 -46.01 -0.68
N ALA A 730 -2.37 -44.96 0.14
CA ALA A 730 -2.57 -45.07 1.58
C ALA A 730 -3.88 -45.80 1.91
N GLY A 731 -4.99 -45.42 1.28
CA GLY A 731 -6.30 -46.07 1.48
C GLY A 731 -6.33 -47.54 1.05
N SER A 732 -5.49 -47.93 0.08
CA SER A 732 -5.36 -49.35 -0.34
C SER A 732 -4.58 -50.23 0.66
N ARG A 733 -3.87 -49.65 1.63
CA ARG A 733 -3.17 -50.39 2.70
C ARG A 733 -4.09 -50.78 3.85
N ASP A 734 -5.12 -49.99 4.09
CA ASP A 734 -6.10 -50.23 5.17
C ASP A 734 -7.19 -51.24 4.77
N SER A 735 -7.21 -51.68 3.50
CA SER A 735 -8.22 -52.61 2.96
C SER A 735 -7.73 -54.06 2.78
N VAL A 736 -6.71 -54.51 3.52
CA VAL A 736 -6.30 -55.92 3.52
C VAL A 736 -7.08 -56.67 4.61
N PRO A 737 -7.92 -57.68 4.29
CA PRO A 737 -8.60 -58.47 5.30
C PRO A 737 -7.59 -59.24 6.16
N GLU A 738 -7.80 -59.26 7.48
CA GLU A 738 -7.02 -60.07 8.41
C GLU A 738 -6.92 -61.54 7.93
N ALA A 739 -5.71 -61.96 7.57
CA ALA A 739 -5.43 -63.36 7.32
C ALA A 739 -5.31 -64.10 8.67
N ARG A 740 -6.11 -65.17 8.81
CA ARG A 740 -6.22 -66.06 9.97
C ARG A 740 -4.85 -66.57 10.47
N PRO A 741 -4.71 -66.84 11.79
CA PRO A 741 -3.45 -67.25 12.38
C PRO A 741 -3.16 -68.73 12.09
N GLY A 742 -2.02 -69.02 11.47
CA GLY A 742 -1.47 -70.37 11.40
C GLY A 742 -0.60 -70.65 10.16
N ALA A 743 0.69 -70.33 10.23
CA ALA A 743 1.80 -71.12 9.67
C ALA A 743 3.13 -70.37 9.85
N THR A 744 4.05 -70.99 10.56
CA THR A 744 5.42 -70.52 10.81
C THR A 744 6.26 -70.58 9.52
N GLY A 745 6.81 -69.45 9.07
CA GLY A 745 7.74 -69.43 7.93
C GLY A 745 8.37 -68.05 7.66
N ARG A 746 9.66 -67.93 7.96
CA ARG A 746 10.65 -66.85 7.67
C ARG A 746 10.18 -65.73 6.71
N GLY A 747 9.95 -64.54 7.25
CA GLY A 747 9.64 -63.32 6.47
C GLY A 747 10.87 -62.69 5.82
N ARG A 748 11.02 -62.86 4.50
CA ARG A 748 11.75 -61.93 3.61
C ARG A 748 10.87 -60.70 3.39
N ALA A 749 11.46 -59.51 3.45
CA ALA A 749 10.79 -58.28 3.03
C ALA A 749 10.29 -58.42 1.57
N VAL A 750 8.98 -58.32 1.38
CA VAL A 750 8.35 -58.31 0.06
C VAL A 750 8.64 -56.93 -0.57
N PRO A 751 9.32 -56.86 -1.71
CA PRO A 751 9.50 -55.59 -2.41
C PRO A 751 8.14 -55.11 -2.95
N PRO A 752 7.93 -53.78 -3.10
CA PRO A 752 6.71 -53.26 -3.70
C PRO A 752 6.51 -53.90 -5.09
N PRO A 753 5.27 -54.22 -5.50
CA PRO A 753 5.03 -54.79 -6.81
C PRO A 753 5.55 -53.82 -7.88
N GLN A 754 6.46 -54.32 -8.73
CA GLN A 754 6.91 -53.55 -9.88
C GLN A 754 5.70 -53.27 -10.79
N PRO A 755 5.53 -52.04 -11.29
CA PRO A 755 4.48 -51.76 -12.26
C PRO A 755 4.79 -52.57 -13.53
N ARG A 756 3.85 -53.44 -13.93
CA ARG A 756 3.93 -54.13 -15.23
C ARG A 756 4.13 -53.08 -16.31
N ARG A 757 5.06 -53.32 -17.24
CA ARG A 757 5.21 -52.54 -18.47
C ARG A 757 3.90 -52.65 -19.25
N ALA A 758 3.03 -51.65 -19.14
CA ALA A 758 1.93 -51.47 -20.08
C ALA A 758 2.49 -50.74 -21.31
N HIS A 759 2.62 -51.47 -22.41
CA HIS A 759 2.54 -50.87 -23.73
C HIS A 759 1.08 -50.46 -23.94
N GLY A 760 0.84 -49.18 -24.22
CA GLY A 760 -0.53 -48.68 -24.46
C GLY A 760 -0.76 -47.34 -23.78
N SER A 761 -1.06 -46.35 -24.59
CA SER A 761 -1.55 -45.02 -24.24
C SER A 761 -2.92 -45.11 -23.54
N ASP A 762 -2.98 -45.24 -22.22
CA ASP A 762 -4.25 -45.21 -21.49
C ASP A 762 -4.24 -44.27 -20.27
N LEU A 763 -4.82 -43.08 -20.49
CA LEU A 763 -5.90 -42.42 -19.74
C LEU A 763 -5.90 -42.26 -18.21
N VAL A 764 -4.89 -42.71 -17.45
CA VAL A 764 -4.86 -42.47 -15.98
C VAL A 764 -4.65 -40.99 -15.63
N GLY A 765 -4.01 -40.21 -16.52
CA GLY A 765 -3.80 -38.77 -16.34
C GLY A 765 -5.03 -37.89 -16.61
N ALA A 766 -6.01 -38.36 -17.39
CA ALA A 766 -7.17 -37.57 -17.80
C ALA A 766 -8.26 -37.55 -16.71
N SER A 767 -8.52 -38.67 -16.04
CA SER A 767 -9.49 -38.75 -14.93
C SER A 767 -9.01 -38.00 -13.68
N ALA A 768 -7.71 -38.10 -13.33
CA ALA A 768 -7.16 -37.31 -12.22
C ALA A 768 -7.10 -35.80 -12.52
N MET A 769 -6.97 -35.40 -13.79
CA MET A 769 -7.13 -34.00 -14.22
C MET A 769 -8.60 -33.57 -14.17
N ALA A 770 -9.55 -34.40 -14.60
CA ALA A 770 -10.97 -34.10 -14.59
C ALA A 770 -11.51 -33.95 -13.15
N ASP A 771 -11.23 -34.90 -12.24
CA ASP A 771 -11.67 -34.83 -10.85
C ASP A 771 -11.04 -33.64 -10.09
N ALA A 772 -9.80 -33.28 -10.44
CA ALA A 772 -9.13 -32.09 -9.90
C ALA A 772 -9.64 -30.77 -10.50
N LEU A 773 -10.32 -30.80 -11.66
CA LEU A 773 -10.92 -29.63 -12.31
C LEU A 773 -12.42 -29.49 -11.99
N GLU A 774 -13.14 -30.58 -11.69
CA GLU A 774 -14.57 -30.60 -11.34
C GLU A 774 -14.88 -29.90 -10.00
N GLY A 775 -13.89 -29.72 -9.12
CA GLY A 775 -14.00 -28.92 -7.91
C GLY A 775 -13.85 -27.40 -8.11
N PHE A 776 -13.66 -26.93 -9.35
CA PHE A 776 -13.42 -25.53 -9.68
C PHE A 776 -14.50 -25.01 -10.63
N PRO A 777 -15.30 -24.00 -10.26
CA PRO A 777 -16.15 -23.34 -11.23
C PRO A 777 -15.25 -22.58 -12.22
N ILE A 778 -15.06 -23.16 -13.41
CA ILE A 778 -14.67 -22.41 -14.60
C ILE A 778 -15.93 -21.67 -15.06
N GLU A 779 -16.35 -20.66 -14.31
CA GLU A 779 -17.35 -19.71 -14.77
C GLU A 779 -16.64 -18.42 -15.19
N ALA A 780 -16.75 -18.16 -16.49
CA ALA A 780 -16.68 -16.88 -17.18
C ALA A 780 -15.78 -15.79 -16.54
N VAL A 781 -14.62 -15.59 -17.15
CA VAL A 781 -14.01 -14.26 -17.27
C VAL A 781 -14.98 -13.38 -18.08
N GLY A 782 -15.99 -12.86 -17.41
CA GLY A 782 -16.88 -11.82 -17.89
C GLY A 782 -16.16 -10.48 -17.78
N VAL A 783 -16.15 -9.77 -18.90
CA VAL A 783 -15.71 -8.38 -19.08
C VAL A 783 -16.16 -7.48 -17.92
N CYS A 784 -15.21 -6.83 -17.25
CA CYS A 784 -15.35 -5.53 -16.59
C CYS A 784 -13.97 -4.88 -16.46
#